data_AF-A0A952U4B0-F1
#
_entry.id   AF-A0A952U4B0-F1
#
_cell.length_a   1.000
_cell.length_b   1.000
_cell.length_c   1.000
_cell.angle_alpha   90.00
_cell.angle_beta   90.00
_cell.angle_gamma   90.00
#
_symmetry.space_group_name_H-M   'P 1'
#
loop_
_entity.id
_entity.type
_entity.pdbx_description
1 polymer ?
#
loop_
_entity_poly.entity_id
_entity_poly.type
_entity_poly.pdbx_seq_one_letter_code
_entity_poly.pdbx_strand_id
1 'polypeptide(L)'
;MKIVSRQQLKQRTQLKKRGARGQSLVEFALVLPILLLLIGGLVDLGRAFFTAVSLNSIISEGAHWAAAYPGCIPSATDTESIDPACQGTNSVVGRMLNENDDLACNRFEELRVEPQTVSDWTTTWVNGVPIKGATVVFNVSYKVDTLMPVTRALFGDSITVKAQAKEVVRGDGVPKTSGAVTDQCSVPPAAKPATPTGFTQQPASAAAMCNNGYATLTWNVQVATGYRLYESDGITRVTGTGDITPSSTTTISVYVGFDASHVFMLKAFTNTGTHEAESDGVLITATCNAVQPLNLQATCIAGGIGLAWTPTEADAAVAGYALIRVSPQQIKTYYVSAGALTSSGQWIFSVPADNPAQYLIQAVAADQSLMGLPSNVVDVNCAAPAVQPAQVQNFRWPTPQQCYNGRVTLMWNQSMDASGYLLQDNNTGSTIDIPSSLTTQYTVTVGSGSSGAYTIFAYVSAATGRLYSVASTQVLVNCPALVAPAITSITCSALTPTGFTSAVFNWTAFSGDGIVAGYKLYRADNVQRASVSGVTTSSTQITFSSGDNPASYKLQLVDVNGSNIGTMSALKALSCPLPGPITAFQYVTGSCLAVSANNRQYKFEWDVYNWPNPVHFIITHVSSGTQWVITNPTASGSKLSTSIVMSKQHEGDLFRIDAVQTSTGQLLPNAYGTTNLPNIGSTCG
;
A
#
# COMPACT_ATOMS: atom_id res chain seq x y z
N MET A 1 98.22 -8.79 98.59
CA MET A 1 97.16 -9.79 98.86
C MET A 1 95.93 -9.05 99.40
N LYS A 2 94.90 -8.81 98.57
CA LYS A 2 93.67 -8.10 98.99
C LYS A 2 92.59 -9.13 99.32
N ILE A 3 92.28 -9.27 100.60
CA ILE A 3 91.17 -10.10 101.09
C ILE A 3 89.94 -9.19 101.15
N VAL A 4 88.96 -9.47 100.29
CA VAL A 4 87.64 -8.82 100.30
C VAL A 4 86.76 -9.49 101.36
N SER A 5 86.06 -8.67 102.16
CA SER A 5 85.36 -9.08 103.37
C SER A 5 84.01 -9.78 103.10
N ARG A 6 83.64 -10.68 104.03
CA ARG A 6 82.44 -11.52 104.06
C ARG A 6 81.08 -10.78 104.08
N GLN A 7 81.04 -9.45 103.97
CA GLN A 7 79.80 -8.66 103.99
C GLN A 7 78.97 -8.77 102.70
N GLN A 8 79.55 -9.23 101.59
CA GLN A 8 78.85 -9.27 100.31
C GLN A 8 77.85 -10.43 100.13
N LEU A 9 77.89 -11.44 101.00
CA LEU A 9 76.99 -12.62 100.88
C LEU A 9 75.63 -12.43 101.56
N LYS A 10 75.49 -11.53 102.54
CA LYS A 10 74.22 -11.27 103.23
C LYS A 10 73.27 -10.31 102.50
N GLN A 11 73.78 -9.54 101.52
CA GLN A 11 72.94 -8.61 100.74
C GLN A 11 72.21 -9.27 99.56
N ARG A 12 72.59 -10.49 99.15
CA ARG A 12 71.95 -11.16 98.00
C ARG A 12 70.62 -11.83 98.32
N THR A 13 70.33 -12.14 99.58
CA THR A 13 69.13 -12.90 99.97
C THR A 13 67.96 -12.04 100.48
N GLN A 14 68.15 -10.74 100.74
CA GLN A 14 67.03 -9.84 101.09
C GLN A 14 66.42 -9.07 99.92
N LEU A 15 67.04 -9.11 98.73
CA LEU A 15 66.48 -8.48 97.53
C LEU A 15 65.36 -9.30 96.86
N LYS A 16 65.13 -10.56 97.28
CA LYS A 16 64.19 -11.47 96.63
C LYS A 16 62.76 -11.50 97.18
N LYS A 17 62.43 -10.73 98.23
CA LYS A 17 61.08 -10.70 98.84
C LYS A 17 60.30 -9.39 98.67
N ARG A 18 60.81 -8.42 97.91
CA ARG A 18 60.13 -7.14 97.63
C ARG A 18 59.31 -7.12 96.32
N GLY A 19 59.42 -8.15 95.47
CA GLY A 19 58.75 -8.18 94.15
C GLY A 19 57.29 -8.65 94.14
N ALA A 20 56.80 -9.30 95.21
CA ALA A 20 55.48 -9.94 95.19
C ALA A 20 54.32 -9.06 95.71
N ARG A 21 54.58 -7.91 96.34
CA ARG A 21 53.52 -7.08 96.98
C ARG A 21 52.80 -6.09 96.06
N GLY A 22 53.19 -6.02 94.79
CA GLY A 22 52.50 -5.20 93.78
C GLY A 22 52.03 -5.99 92.56
N GLN A 23 52.40 -7.26 92.45
CA GLN A 23 52.15 -8.06 91.25
C GLN A 23 50.64 -8.23 91.00
N SER A 24 49.86 -8.63 92.01
CA SER A 24 48.40 -8.77 91.86
C SER A 24 47.70 -7.44 91.58
N LEU A 25 48.22 -6.31 92.09
CA LEU A 25 47.69 -4.98 91.79
C LEU A 25 47.97 -4.60 90.32
N VAL A 26 49.15 -4.93 89.80
CA VAL A 26 49.52 -4.69 88.40
C VAL A 26 48.70 -5.59 87.47
N GLU A 27 48.55 -6.87 87.79
CA GLU A 27 47.70 -7.80 87.02
C GLU A 27 46.24 -7.33 86.99
N PHE A 28 45.69 -6.88 88.13
CA PHE A 28 44.36 -6.30 88.18
C PHE A 28 44.25 -5.00 87.38
N ALA A 29 45.24 -4.10 87.48
CA ALA A 29 45.25 -2.85 86.72
C ALA A 29 45.35 -3.06 85.20
N LEU A 30 45.92 -4.18 84.74
CA LEU A 30 45.96 -4.55 83.32
C LEU A 30 44.65 -5.18 82.84
N VAL A 31 43.96 -5.95 83.69
CA VAL A 31 42.66 -6.56 83.34
C VAL A 31 41.50 -5.56 83.49
N LEU A 32 41.59 -4.60 84.41
CA LEU A 32 40.54 -3.64 84.72
C LEU A 32 40.05 -2.85 83.50
N PRO A 33 40.91 -2.29 82.61
CA PRO A 33 40.46 -1.63 81.39
C PRO A 33 39.64 -2.57 80.49
N ILE A 34 40.06 -3.82 80.32
CA ILE A 34 39.34 -4.81 79.51
C ILE A 34 37.98 -5.13 80.14
N LEU A 35 37.94 -5.29 81.47
CA LEU A 35 36.70 -5.53 82.21
C LEU A 35 35.73 -4.35 82.07
N LEU A 36 36.21 -3.11 82.18
CA LEU A 36 35.40 -1.90 81.99
C LEU A 36 34.88 -1.77 80.57
N LEU A 37 35.66 -2.16 79.56
CA LEU A 37 35.20 -2.22 78.17
C LEU A 37 34.09 -3.26 77.97
N LEU A 38 34.23 -4.44 78.58
CA LEU A 38 33.19 -5.49 78.51
C LEU A 38 31.90 -5.05 79.20
N ILE A 39 31.99 -4.48 80.41
CA ILE A 39 30.82 -3.97 81.12
C ILE A 39 30.19 -2.81 80.34
N GLY A 40 31.00 -1.90 79.81
CA GLY A 40 30.52 -0.80 78.97
C GLY A 40 29.75 -1.29 77.75
N GLY A 41 30.31 -2.27 77.02
CA GLY A 41 29.62 -2.91 75.90
C GLY A 41 28.30 -3.57 76.31
N LEU A 42 28.26 -4.22 77.49
CA LEU A 42 27.05 -4.84 78.02
C LEU A 42 25.97 -3.81 78.39
N VAL A 43 26.37 -2.63 78.89
CA VAL A 43 25.43 -1.52 79.20
C VAL A 43 24.79 -0.97 77.93
N ASP A 44 25.58 -0.67 76.90
CA ASP A 44 25.04 -0.18 75.62
C ASP A 44 24.15 -1.24 74.95
N LEU A 45 24.53 -2.52 75.01
CA LEU A 45 23.71 -3.62 74.51
C LEU A 45 22.39 -3.76 75.28
N GLY A 46 22.44 -3.67 76.62
CA GLY A 46 21.25 -3.73 77.46
C GLY A 46 20.27 -2.60 77.16
N ARG A 47 20.77 -1.38 76.92
CA ARG A 47 19.94 -0.24 76.51
C ARG A 47 19.33 -0.44 75.13
N ALA A 48 20.11 -0.91 74.16
CA ALA A 48 19.59 -1.21 72.83
C ALA A 48 18.50 -2.30 72.86
N PHE A 49 18.70 -3.35 73.66
CA PHE A 49 17.72 -4.41 73.84
C PHE A 49 16.45 -3.92 74.53
N PHE A 50 16.57 -3.12 75.60
CA PHE A 50 15.42 -2.50 76.26
C PHE A 50 14.60 -1.66 75.27
N THR A 51 15.27 -0.80 74.49
CA THR A 51 14.61 -0.02 73.44
C THR A 51 13.96 -0.91 72.38
N ALA A 52 14.57 -2.04 71.99
CA ALA A 52 13.95 -2.99 71.06
C ALA A 52 12.64 -3.57 71.61
N VAL A 53 12.57 -3.87 72.91
CA VAL A 53 11.33 -4.36 73.54
C VAL A 53 10.26 -3.27 73.55
N SER A 54 10.61 -2.04 73.98
CA SER A 54 9.68 -0.90 73.97
C SER A 54 9.16 -0.59 72.57
N LEU A 55 10.04 -0.62 71.55
CA LEU A 55 9.67 -0.42 70.15
C LEU A 55 8.65 -1.46 69.65
N ASN A 56 8.80 -2.72 70.07
CA ASN A 56 7.85 -3.77 69.71
C ASN A 56 6.48 -3.59 70.38
N SER A 57 6.42 -3.02 71.60
CA SER A 57 5.15 -2.70 72.26
C SER A 57 4.39 -1.62 71.49
N ILE A 58 5.07 -0.49 71.21
CA ILE A 58 4.42 0.65 70.54
C ILE A 58 3.93 0.29 69.14
N ILE A 59 4.72 -0.47 68.37
CA ILE A 59 4.38 -0.81 66.99
C ILE A 59 3.23 -1.82 66.92
N SER A 60 3.12 -2.70 67.93
CA SER A 60 2.00 -3.61 68.05
C SER A 60 0.70 -2.85 68.34
N GLU A 61 0.73 -1.86 69.23
CA GLU A 61 -0.45 -1.03 69.51
C GLU A 61 -0.86 -0.21 68.28
N GLY A 62 0.10 0.40 67.58
CA GLY A 62 -0.16 1.10 66.32
C GLY A 62 -0.80 0.18 65.26
N ALA A 63 -0.30 -1.04 65.13
CA ALA A 63 -0.83 -2.03 64.19
C ALA A 63 -2.24 -2.51 64.58
N HIS A 64 -2.50 -2.76 65.87
CA HIS A 64 -3.82 -3.12 66.37
C HIS A 64 -4.84 -2.00 66.15
N TRP A 65 -4.45 -0.74 66.41
CA TRP A 65 -5.30 0.42 66.19
C TRP A 65 -5.65 0.60 64.71
N ALA A 66 -4.63 0.55 63.85
CA ALA A 66 -4.80 0.65 62.40
C ALA A 66 -5.67 -0.47 61.81
N ALA A 67 -5.56 -1.69 62.35
CA ALA A 67 -6.41 -2.80 61.93
C ALA A 67 -7.87 -2.65 62.37
N ALA A 68 -8.13 -1.94 63.47
CA ALA A 68 -9.48 -1.62 63.94
C ALA A 68 -10.10 -0.45 63.16
N TYR A 69 -9.30 0.56 62.80
CA TYR A 69 -9.75 1.78 62.13
C TYR A 69 -8.89 2.08 60.88
N PRO A 70 -9.10 1.33 59.79
CA PRO A 70 -8.26 1.44 58.60
C PRO A 70 -8.34 2.83 57.93
N GLY A 71 -9.41 3.60 58.16
CA GLY A 71 -9.55 4.96 57.66
C GLY A 71 -8.54 5.96 58.25
N CYS A 72 -7.89 5.63 59.36
CA CYS A 72 -6.83 6.45 59.96
C CYS A 72 -5.41 6.09 59.48
N ILE A 73 -5.26 5.07 58.62
CA ILE A 73 -3.96 4.67 58.06
C ILE A 73 -3.40 5.72 57.09
N PRO A 74 -4.18 6.30 56.15
CA PRO A 74 -3.70 7.39 55.30
C PRO A 74 -3.25 8.62 56.10
N SER A 75 -3.80 8.77 57.31
CA SER A 75 -3.50 9.84 58.26
C SER A 75 -2.31 9.55 59.18
N ALA A 76 -1.61 8.43 58.98
CA ALA A 76 -0.44 8.08 59.80
C ALA A 76 0.80 8.96 59.55
N THR A 77 0.78 9.86 58.56
CA THR A 77 1.93 10.69 58.15
C THR A 77 1.64 12.20 58.02
N ASP A 78 0.61 12.74 58.70
CA ASP A 78 0.40 14.19 58.92
C ASP A 78 0.49 15.11 57.67
N THR A 79 0.04 14.64 56.50
CA THR A 79 -0.03 15.47 55.30
C THR A 79 -1.41 15.39 54.65
N GLU A 80 -2.19 16.45 54.86
CA GLU A 80 -3.43 16.89 54.17
C GLU A 80 -4.78 16.20 54.55
N SER A 81 -5.76 17.05 54.90
CA SER A 81 -7.14 16.78 55.37
C SER A 81 -7.39 15.47 56.12
N ILE A 82 -6.70 15.29 57.25
CA ILE A 82 -6.97 14.20 58.20
C ILE A 82 -8.35 14.40 58.83
N ASP A 83 -9.20 13.37 58.76
CA ASP A 83 -10.48 13.33 59.48
C ASP A 83 -10.24 13.66 60.97
N PRO A 84 -10.96 14.62 61.58
CA PRO A 84 -10.80 14.95 63.00
C PRO A 84 -10.85 13.72 63.95
N ALA A 85 -11.49 12.63 63.54
CA ALA A 85 -11.49 11.35 64.24
C ALA A 85 -10.11 10.67 64.32
N CYS A 86 -9.19 10.97 63.40
CA CYS A 86 -7.88 10.33 63.25
C CYS A 86 -6.70 11.23 63.71
N GLN A 87 -6.98 12.32 64.41
CA GLN A 87 -5.95 13.26 64.88
C GLN A 87 -5.57 13.03 66.35
N GLY A 88 -4.40 13.56 66.75
CA GLY A 88 -3.93 13.55 68.13
C GLY A 88 -3.84 12.15 68.73
N THR A 89 -4.45 11.94 69.89
CA THR A 89 -4.51 10.61 70.57
C THR A 89 -5.15 9.48 69.75
N ASN A 90 -5.90 9.81 68.68
CA ASN A 90 -6.49 8.81 67.78
C ASN A 90 -5.72 8.62 66.47
N SER A 91 -4.62 9.34 66.25
CA SER A 91 -3.71 9.03 65.16
C SER A 91 -2.97 7.72 65.47
N VAL A 92 -2.52 7.01 64.43
CA VAL A 92 -1.77 5.77 64.63
C VAL A 92 -0.48 6.06 65.40
N VAL A 93 0.23 7.12 65.05
CA VAL A 93 1.43 7.58 65.75
C VAL A 93 1.12 7.95 67.21
N GLY A 94 0.00 8.62 67.45
CA GLY A 94 -0.41 9.01 68.80
C GLY A 94 -0.73 7.81 69.68
N ARG A 95 -1.32 6.76 69.14
CA ARG A 95 -1.54 5.50 69.85
C ARG A 95 -0.22 4.81 70.19
N MET A 96 0.71 4.77 69.24
CA MET A 96 2.05 4.22 69.46
C MET A 96 2.79 4.96 70.58
N LEU A 97 2.76 6.29 70.58
CA LEU A 97 3.47 7.09 71.58
C LEU A 97 2.78 7.09 72.95
N ASN A 98 1.46 6.93 72.99
CA ASN A 98 0.74 6.79 74.26
C ASN A 98 0.94 5.41 74.91
N GLU A 99 1.37 4.40 74.14
CA GLU A 99 1.68 3.07 74.66
C GLU A 99 2.99 3.06 75.47
N ASN A 100 3.96 3.92 75.14
CA ASN A 100 5.24 3.98 75.85
C ASN A 100 5.86 5.38 75.80
N ASP A 101 6.10 5.98 76.97
CA ASP A 101 6.66 7.32 77.14
C ASP A 101 8.20 7.36 77.30
N ASP A 102 8.86 6.20 77.36
CA ASP A 102 10.33 6.09 77.48
C ASP A 102 11.07 6.41 76.17
N LEU A 103 10.36 6.48 75.04
CA LEU A 103 10.94 6.71 73.72
C LEU A 103 10.80 8.17 73.29
N ALA A 104 11.93 8.81 73.02
CA ALA A 104 11.97 10.22 72.66
C ALA A 104 11.65 10.42 71.17
N CYS A 105 10.66 11.27 70.90
CA CYS A 105 10.20 11.66 69.56
C CYS A 105 11.30 11.95 68.54
N ASN A 106 12.34 12.67 68.94
CA ASN A 106 13.40 13.14 68.06
C ASN A 106 14.40 12.04 67.64
N ARG A 107 14.23 10.81 68.11
CA ARG A 107 15.12 9.68 67.80
C ARG A 107 14.54 8.66 66.83
N PHE A 108 13.28 8.81 66.45
CA PHE A 108 12.71 8.01 65.36
C PHE A 108 13.33 8.46 64.02
N GLU A 109 13.96 7.53 63.30
CA GLU A 109 14.44 7.78 61.92
C GLU A 109 13.36 7.54 60.88
N GLU A 110 12.44 6.63 61.19
CA GLU A 110 11.52 6.09 60.20
C GLU A 110 10.32 5.45 60.92
N LEU A 111 9.10 5.84 60.51
CA LEU A 111 7.83 5.23 60.91
C LEU A 111 7.06 4.92 59.62
N ARG A 112 7.11 3.68 59.15
CA ARG A 112 6.45 3.23 57.91
C ARG A 112 5.20 2.42 58.22
N VAL A 113 4.14 2.66 57.46
CA VAL A 113 3.02 1.73 57.31
C VAL A 113 3.06 1.21 55.89
N GLU A 114 3.60 0.01 55.69
CA GLU A 114 3.64 -0.65 54.39
C GLU A 114 2.43 -1.58 54.24
N PRO A 115 1.58 -1.40 53.23
CA PRO A 115 0.73 -2.47 52.74
C PRO A 115 1.63 -3.63 52.28
N GLN A 116 1.42 -4.85 52.76
CA GLN A 116 1.95 -5.99 52.02
C GLN A 116 1.15 -6.08 50.73
N THR A 117 1.82 -5.85 49.61
CA THR A 117 1.26 -6.02 48.27
C THR A 117 0.86 -7.49 48.08
N VAL A 118 -0.44 -7.77 48.17
CA VAL A 118 -1.01 -8.88 47.41
C VAL A 118 -1.20 -8.34 46.00
N SER A 119 -0.72 -9.08 45.00
CA SER A 119 -0.56 -8.66 43.60
C SER A 119 -1.84 -8.25 42.84
N ASP A 120 -2.98 -8.07 43.51
CA ASP A 120 -4.27 -7.73 42.90
C ASP A 120 -4.80 -6.40 43.47
N TRP A 121 -4.51 -5.32 42.73
CA TRP A 121 -4.86 -3.93 43.09
C TRP A 121 -6.36 -3.59 42.95
N THR A 122 -7.23 -4.56 42.68
CA THR A 122 -8.67 -4.33 42.50
C THR A 122 -9.55 -4.90 43.61
N THR A 123 -9.00 -5.66 44.56
CA THR A 123 -9.80 -6.35 45.59
C THR A 123 -9.35 -6.11 47.02
N THR A 124 -8.41 -5.18 47.29
CA THR A 124 -7.78 -5.07 48.62
C THR A 124 -7.77 -3.65 49.22
N TRP A 125 -7.98 -2.61 48.40
CA TRP A 125 -8.01 -1.20 48.83
C TRP A 125 -9.13 -0.46 48.09
N VAL A 126 -9.89 0.37 48.79
CA VAL A 126 -10.89 1.27 48.19
C VAL A 126 -10.54 2.68 48.65
N ASN A 127 -10.28 3.60 47.71
CA ASN A 127 -9.90 5.00 48.01
C ASN A 127 -8.70 5.15 48.97
N GLY A 128 -7.67 4.30 48.84
CA GLY A 128 -6.49 4.39 49.70
C GLY A 128 -6.69 3.88 51.14
N VAL A 129 -7.81 3.23 51.44
CA VAL A 129 -8.10 2.57 52.73
C VAL A 129 -8.07 1.04 52.54
N PRO A 130 -7.37 0.27 53.40
CA PRO A 130 -7.35 -1.19 53.28
C PRO A 130 -8.70 -1.79 53.68
N ILE A 131 -9.17 -2.78 52.92
CA ILE A 131 -10.43 -3.47 53.23
C ILE A 131 -10.27 -4.44 54.41
N LYS A 132 -11.39 -4.80 55.02
CA LYS A 132 -11.45 -5.87 56.01
C LYS A 132 -10.89 -7.18 55.43
N GLY A 133 -9.93 -7.78 56.13
CA GLY A 133 -9.19 -8.96 55.70
C GLY A 133 -7.83 -8.67 55.04
N ALA A 134 -7.53 -7.40 54.69
CA ALA A 134 -6.19 -7.01 54.23
C ALA A 134 -5.17 -7.10 55.38
N THR A 135 -3.89 -7.31 55.07
CA THR A 135 -2.80 -7.30 56.08
C THR A 135 -2.02 -5.99 55.99
N VAL A 136 -1.92 -5.28 57.11
CA VAL A 136 -1.12 -4.07 57.26
C VAL A 136 0.19 -4.39 57.97
N VAL A 137 1.29 -3.80 57.52
CA VAL A 137 2.61 -4.00 58.11
C VAL A 137 3.20 -2.67 58.53
N PHE A 138 3.64 -2.60 59.77
CA PHE A 138 4.27 -1.44 60.35
C PHE A 138 5.76 -1.73 60.48
N ASN A 139 6.62 -0.79 60.06
CA ASN A 139 8.06 -0.85 60.30
C ASN A 139 8.51 0.43 61.00
N VAL A 140 9.34 0.30 62.03
CA VAL A 140 9.87 1.45 62.78
C VAL A 140 11.37 1.32 62.95
N SER A 141 12.10 2.43 62.78
CA SER A 141 13.54 2.54 63.06
C SER A 141 13.80 3.65 64.09
N TYR A 142 14.60 3.36 65.11
CA TYR A 142 14.88 4.28 66.22
C TYR A 142 16.37 4.27 66.62
N LYS A 143 16.92 5.46 66.92
CA LYS A 143 18.32 5.63 67.34
C LYS A 143 18.53 5.47 68.84
N VAL A 144 19.42 4.56 69.20
CA VAL A 144 19.94 4.41 70.56
C VAL A 144 21.36 4.97 70.61
N ASP A 145 21.61 6.00 71.42
CA ASP A 145 22.94 6.58 71.56
C ASP A 145 23.90 5.57 72.20
N THR A 146 25.10 5.45 71.64
CA THR A 146 26.20 4.69 72.28
C THR A 146 26.86 5.57 73.34
N LEU A 147 26.94 5.10 74.58
CA LEU A 147 27.58 5.87 75.65
C LEU A 147 29.08 5.61 75.72
N MET A 148 29.51 4.40 75.39
CA MET A 148 30.89 3.98 75.64
C MET A 148 31.81 4.36 74.47
N PRO A 149 33.05 4.80 74.73
CA PRO A 149 33.97 5.20 73.66
C PRO A 149 34.27 4.10 72.64
N VAL A 150 34.34 2.84 73.08
CA VAL A 150 34.65 1.71 72.20
C VAL A 150 33.46 1.32 71.31
N THR A 151 32.25 1.31 71.84
CA THR A 151 31.04 1.08 71.03
C THR A 151 30.82 2.23 70.05
N ARG A 152 31.07 3.48 70.47
CA ARG A 152 31.04 4.66 69.60
C ARG A 152 32.06 4.60 68.48
N ALA A 153 33.28 4.15 68.75
CA ALA A 153 34.32 3.98 67.74
C ALA A 153 34.00 2.85 66.73
N LEU A 154 33.26 1.82 67.14
CA LEU A 154 32.91 0.68 66.30
C LEU A 154 31.62 0.88 65.50
N PHE A 155 30.60 1.48 66.11
CA PHE A 155 29.24 1.55 65.57
C PHE A 155 28.76 2.98 65.30
N GLY A 156 29.58 4.00 65.61
CA GLY A 156 29.21 5.41 65.51
C GLY A 156 28.43 5.91 66.73
N ASP A 157 27.95 7.15 66.67
CA ASP A 157 27.32 7.85 67.79
C ASP A 157 25.98 7.24 68.24
N SER A 158 25.36 6.42 67.40
CA SER A 158 24.09 5.77 67.66
C SER A 158 23.96 4.44 66.91
N ILE A 159 23.23 3.49 67.49
CA ILE A 159 22.84 2.24 66.86
C ILE A 159 21.35 2.31 66.53
N THR A 160 20.98 2.01 65.28
CA THR A 160 19.58 1.96 64.84
C THR A 160 18.96 0.61 65.18
N VAL A 161 17.88 0.63 65.96
CA VAL A 161 17.05 -0.53 66.29
C VAL A 161 15.80 -0.50 65.43
N LYS A 162 15.45 -1.65 64.83
CA LYS A 162 14.28 -1.79 63.95
C LYS A 162 13.25 -2.74 64.55
N ALA A 163 11.96 -2.43 64.36
CA ALA A 163 10.84 -3.27 64.76
C ALA A 163 9.82 -3.38 63.62
N GLN A 164 9.09 -4.51 63.58
CA GLN A 164 8.03 -4.76 62.61
C GLN A 164 6.81 -5.40 63.29
N ALA A 165 5.60 -4.91 62.99
CA ALA A 165 4.34 -5.56 63.35
C ALA A 165 3.50 -5.82 62.10
N LYS A 166 2.75 -6.93 62.10
CA LYS A 166 1.83 -7.29 61.03
C LYS A 166 0.48 -7.60 61.63
N GLU A 167 -0.59 -7.02 61.07
CA GLU A 167 -1.94 -7.22 61.59
C GLU A 167 -2.96 -7.32 60.45
N VAL A 168 -4.01 -8.12 60.64
CA VAL A 168 -5.12 -8.23 59.68
C VAL A 168 -6.20 -7.22 60.03
N VAL A 169 -6.62 -6.42 59.05
CA VAL A 169 -7.67 -5.41 59.18
C VAL A 169 -9.00 -6.08 59.53
N ARG A 170 -9.59 -5.69 60.66
CA ARG A 170 -10.83 -6.26 61.21
C ARG A 170 -12.02 -5.31 61.15
N GLY A 171 -11.76 -4.00 61.24
CA GLY A 171 -12.81 -2.97 61.26
C GLY A 171 -12.94 -2.23 59.94
N ASP A 172 -13.70 -1.14 60.00
CA ASP A 172 -14.07 -0.28 58.89
C ASP A 172 -14.07 1.20 59.31
N GLY A 173 -13.66 2.08 58.38
CA GLY A 173 -13.74 3.53 58.56
C GLY A 173 -12.84 4.10 59.68
N VAL A 174 -13.33 5.15 60.34
CA VAL A 174 -12.65 5.96 61.36
C VAL A 174 -13.36 5.85 62.72
N PRO A 175 -12.70 6.17 63.84
CA PRO A 175 -13.33 6.19 65.17
C PRO A 175 -14.52 7.15 65.25
N LYS A 176 -15.51 6.85 66.10
CA LYS A 176 -16.69 7.72 66.29
C LYS A 176 -16.42 8.98 67.13
N THR A 177 -15.26 9.05 67.77
CA THR A 177 -14.87 10.13 68.68
C THR A 177 -13.60 10.78 68.15
N SER A 178 -13.53 12.12 68.21
CA SER A 178 -12.31 12.86 67.93
C SER A 178 -11.24 12.59 68.99
N GLY A 179 -9.98 12.53 68.57
CA GLY A 179 -8.86 12.44 69.50
C GLY A 179 -8.61 13.79 70.18
N ALA A 180 -8.11 13.76 71.42
CA ALA A 180 -7.55 14.96 72.03
C ALA A 180 -6.28 15.39 71.29
N VAL A 181 -6.15 16.68 71.00
CA VAL A 181 -4.92 17.28 70.46
C VAL A 181 -3.87 17.23 71.55
N THR A 182 -2.77 16.53 71.29
CA THR A 182 -1.57 16.50 72.14
C THR A 182 -0.40 17.02 71.31
N ASP A 183 0.65 17.53 71.94
CA ASP A 183 1.92 17.84 71.27
C ASP A 183 2.53 16.52 70.77
N GLN A 184 2.15 16.10 69.57
CA GLN A 184 2.60 14.87 68.92
C GLN A 184 4.01 15.07 68.37
N CYS A 185 4.83 14.01 68.37
CA CYS A 185 6.16 14.01 67.78
C CYS A 185 6.13 14.53 66.34
N SER A 186 6.68 15.71 66.08
CA SER A 186 7.00 16.12 64.71
C SER A 186 8.24 15.33 64.28
N VAL A 187 8.05 14.19 63.59
CA VAL A 187 9.14 13.59 62.82
C VAL A 187 9.67 14.70 61.90
N PRO A 188 10.97 15.02 61.86
CA PRO A 188 11.46 16.09 61.00
C PRO A 188 11.04 15.78 59.57
N PRO A 189 10.22 16.62 58.92
CA PRO A 189 9.94 16.43 57.50
C PRO A 189 11.27 16.47 56.74
N ALA A 190 11.37 15.73 55.64
CA ALA A 190 12.52 15.83 54.75
C ALA A 190 12.85 17.31 54.50
N ALA A 191 14.14 17.67 54.53
CA ALA A 191 14.56 19.05 54.33
C ALA A 191 13.95 19.56 53.02
N LYS A 192 13.16 20.63 53.13
CA LYS A 192 12.45 21.23 52.02
C LYS A 192 13.45 21.64 50.93
N PRO A 193 13.33 21.14 49.70
CA PRO A 193 14.23 21.51 48.62
C PRO A 193 14.11 23.01 48.31
N ALA A 194 15.22 23.59 47.86
CA ALA A 194 15.24 25.00 47.44
C ALA A 194 14.24 25.24 46.30
N THR A 195 13.56 26.37 46.35
CA THR A 195 12.66 26.80 45.27
C THR A 195 13.44 26.88 43.96
N PRO A 196 12.94 26.31 42.84
CA PRO A 196 13.65 26.36 41.57
C PRO A 196 13.86 27.83 41.12
N THR A 197 14.94 28.09 40.36
CA THR A 197 15.34 29.45 39.92
C THR A 197 15.86 29.43 38.48
N GLY A 198 16.08 30.62 37.89
CA GLY A 198 16.66 30.75 36.55
C GLY A 198 15.69 30.38 35.43
N PHE A 199 14.42 30.77 35.58
CA PHE A 199 13.37 30.45 34.63
C PHE A 199 13.59 31.18 33.31
N THR A 200 13.57 30.40 32.23
CA THR A 200 13.47 30.90 30.87
C THR A 200 12.36 30.13 30.18
N GLN A 201 11.48 30.84 29.48
CA GLN A 201 10.55 30.21 28.56
C GLN A 201 11.24 30.16 27.20
N GLN A 202 11.15 29.03 26.49
CA GLN A 202 11.41 29.00 25.06
C GLN A 202 10.06 29.00 24.33
N PRO A 203 9.87 29.96 23.42
CA PRO A 203 10.83 31.00 23.04
C PRO A 203 10.87 32.20 24.01
N ALA A 204 12.01 32.89 24.04
CA ALA A 204 12.44 33.78 25.14
C ALA A 204 11.80 35.18 25.15
N SER A 205 11.04 35.54 24.13
CA SER A 205 10.31 36.80 24.06
C SER A 205 8.82 36.52 24.05
N ALA A 206 8.03 37.43 24.64
CA ALA A 206 6.57 37.45 24.47
C ALA A 206 6.16 37.48 22.98
N ALA A 207 7.05 37.91 22.08
CA ALA A 207 6.83 37.92 20.64
C ALA A 207 6.99 36.56 19.95
N ALA A 208 7.53 35.56 20.64
CA ALA A 208 7.85 34.27 20.05
C ALA A 208 6.90 33.17 20.53
N MET A 209 6.62 32.23 19.64
CA MET A 209 5.46 31.35 19.72
C MET A 209 5.68 30.00 20.41
N CYS A 210 4.59 29.47 20.93
CA CYS A 210 4.46 28.10 21.38
C CYS A 210 4.15 27.13 20.24
N ASN A 211 4.79 25.96 20.22
CA ASN A 211 4.53 24.91 19.23
C ASN A 211 3.17 24.25 19.56
N ASN A 212 2.15 24.42 18.73
CA ASN A 212 0.78 23.91 18.97
C ASN A 212 0.15 24.35 20.32
N GLY A 213 0.44 25.57 20.76
CA GLY A 213 -0.03 26.07 22.07
C GLY A 213 0.73 25.50 23.27
N TYR A 214 1.84 24.79 23.04
CA TYR A 214 2.74 24.32 24.09
C TYR A 214 3.92 25.28 24.30
N ALA A 215 4.04 25.82 25.51
CA ALA A 215 5.21 26.57 25.96
C ALA A 215 6.26 25.61 26.50
N THR A 216 7.54 25.79 26.13
CA THR A 216 8.63 25.03 26.76
C THR A 216 9.21 25.87 27.88
N LEU A 217 9.11 25.37 29.11
CA LEU A 217 9.64 26.01 30.30
C LEU A 217 10.98 25.36 30.66
N THR A 218 11.97 26.18 30.98
CA THR A 218 13.34 25.76 31.32
C THR A 218 13.77 26.44 32.62
N TRP A 219 14.45 25.69 33.51
CA TRP A 219 14.98 26.24 34.76
C TRP A 219 16.32 25.61 35.15
N ASN A 220 17.02 26.26 36.08
CA ASN A 220 18.28 25.75 36.62
C ASN A 220 18.01 24.54 37.52
N VAL A 221 18.82 23.50 37.32
CA VAL A 221 18.84 22.31 38.17
C VAL A 221 19.15 22.69 39.61
N GLN A 222 18.43 22.08 40.54
CA GLN A 222 18.62 22.18 41.97
C GLN A 222 18.85 20.78 42.54
N VAL A 223 19.36 20.68 43.77
CA VAL A 223 19.49 19.41 44.48
C VAL A 223 18.11 18.92 44.92
N ALA A 224 17.45 18.14 44.07
CA ALA A 224 16.11 17.57 44.28
C ALA A 224 16.01 16.19 43.60
N THR A 225 15.04 15.37 44.03
CA THR A 225 14.77 14.07 43.36
C THR A 225 14.04 14.27 42.04
N GLY A 226 13.19 15.30 41.96
CA GLY A 226 12.53 15.71 40.72
C GLY A 226 11.72 16.99 40.89
N TYR A 227 10.91 17.29 39.88
CA TYR A 227 10.00 18.45 39.89
C TYR A 227 8.59 18.02 39.52
N ARG A 228 7.60 18.76 40.02
CA ARG A 228 6.17 18.56 39.75
C ARG A 228 5.53 19.89 39.38
N LEU A 229 4.59 19.82 38.45
CA LEU A 229 3.86 20.98 37.97
C LEU A 229 2.42 20.92 38.45
N TYR A 230 2.00 22.03 39.04
CA TYR A 230 0.67 22.26 39.57
C TYR A 230 0.01 23.43 38.83
N GLU A 231 -1.32 23.48 38.89
CA GLU A 231 -2.09 24.67 38.54
C GLU A 231 -1.73 25.84 39.47
N SER A 232 -2.21 27.05 39.16
CA SER A 232 -1.93 28.25 39.97
C SER A 232 -2.37 28.14 41.44
N ASP A 233 -3.24 27.19 41.76
CA ASP A 233 -3.69 26.88 43.12
C ASP A 233 -2.61 26.18 43.97
N GLY A 234 -1.57 25.62 43.34
CA GLY A 234 -0.49 24.89 44.01
C GLY A 234 -0.89 23.52 44.59
N ILE A 235 -2.08 23.01 44.28
CA ILE A 235 -2.64 21.77 44.83
C ILE A 235 -2.99 20.80 43.69
N THR A 236 -3.62 21.29 42.62
CA THR A 236 -4.08 20.47 41.51
C THR A 236 -2.93 20.17 40.55
N ARG A 237 -2.61 18.89 40.31
CA ARG A 237 -1.59 18.51 39.32
C ARG A 237 -2.06 18.79 37.91
N VAL A 238 -1.17 19.33 37.07
CA VAL A 238 -1.44 19.51 35.64
C VAL A 238 -1.58 18.13 34.99
N THR A 239 -2.72 17.88 34.36
CA THR A 239 -3.05 16.57 33.80
C THR A 239 -2.06 16.18 32.70
N GLY A 240 -1.58 14.93 32.72
CA GLY A 240 -0.61 14.42 31.74
C GLY A 240 0.84 14.81 32.00
N THR A 241 1.12 15.57 33.07
CA THR A 241 2.49 15.84 33.52
C THR A 241 2.90 14.82 34.58
N GLY A 242 3.86 13.95 34.23
CA GLY A 242 4.50 13.06 35.20
C GLY A 242 5.56 13.79 36.03
N ASP A 243 6.19 13.08 36.97
CA ASP A 243 7.32 13.62 37.73
C ASP A 243 8.52 13.86 36.78
N ILE A 244 9.11 15.06 36.85
CA ILE A 244 10.15 15.53 35.93
C ILE A 244 11.53 15.22 36.54
N THR A 245 12.32 14.43 35.83
CA THR A 245 13.68 14.07 36.27
C THR A 245 14.69 15.20 36.01
N PRO A 246 15.60 15.52 36.94
CA PRO A 246 16.61 16.55 36.74
C PRO A 246 17.60 16.18 35.62
N SER A 247 17.89 17.10 34.70
CA SER A 247 18.92 17.01 33.64
C SER A 247 19.73 18.30 33.58
N SER A 248 20.91 18.36 32.94
CA SER A 248 21.78 19.56 32.90
C SER A 248 21.06 20.88 32.56
N THR A 249 19.96 20.78 31.81
CA THR A 249 18.94 21.82 31.66
C THR A 249 17.60 21.10 31.74
N THR A 250 16.80 21.35 32.78
CA THR A 250 15.50 20.66 32.97
C THR A 250 14.43 21.45 32.22
N THR A 251 13.67 20.76 31.37
CA THR A 251 12.65 21.38 30.51
C THR A 251 11.34 20.61 30.53
N ILE A 252 10.21 21.31 30.40
CA ILE A 252 8.89 20.69 30.17
C ILE A 252 8.07 21.50 29.16
N SER A 253 7.34 20.81 28.29
CA SER A 253 6.36 21.42 27.39
C SER A 253 4.96 21.35 27.98
N VAL A 254 4.30 22.50 28.17
CA VAL A 254 2.99 22.62 28.81
C VAL A 254 2.00 23.30 27.88
N TYR A 255 0.77 22.78 27.81
CA TYR A 255 -0.26 23.39 26.99
C TYR A 255 -0.85 24.62 27.70
N VAL A 256 -0.77 25.77 27.03
CA VAL A 256 -1.28 27.07 27.52
C VAL A 256 -2.52 27.49 26.71
N GLY A 257 -2.61 27.04 25.46
CA GLY A 257 -3.57 27.54 24.47
C GLY A 257 -2.99 28.68 23.63
N PHE A 258 -3.74 29.12 22.62
CA PHE A 258 -3.34 30.22 21.73
C PHE A 258 -3.85 31.56 22.28
N ASP A 259 -3.01 32.60 22.25
CA ASP A 259 -3.30 33.92 22.82
C ASP A 259 -3.69 33.86 24.32
N ALA A 260 -3.08 32.92 25.02
CA ALA A 260 -3.38 32.63 26.40
C ALA A 260 -2.12 32.77 27.25
N SER A 261 -2.34 33.25 28.47
CA SER A 261 -1.37 33.24 29.54
C SER A 261 -1.91 32.32 30.61
N HIS A 262 -1.14 31.29 30.96
CA HIS A 262 -1.50 30.36 32.01
C HIS A 262 -0.41 30.38 33.07
N VAL A 263 -0.84 30.45 34.33
CA VAL A 263 0.07 30.49 35.46
C VAL A 263 0.12 29.10 36.07
N PHE A 264 1.31 28.53 36.12
CA PHE A 264 1.58 27.24 36.75
C PHE A 264 2.40 27.44 38.03
N MET A 265 2.30 26.49 38.95
CA MET A 265 3.19 26.44 40.10
C MET A 265 4.14 25.25 39.95
N LEU A 266 5.44 25.53 39.86
CA LEU A 266 6.47 24.48 39.84
C LEU A 266 7.01 24.26 41.24
N LYS A 267 7.01 23.01 41.70
CA LYS A 267 7.63 22.62 42.98
C LYS A 267 8.72 21.60 42.73
N ALA A 268 9.87 21.78 43.37
CA ALA A 268 10.86 20.72 43.52
C ALA A 268 10.41 19.77 44.63
N PHE A 269 10.67 18.47 44.48
CA PHE A 269 10.45 17.49 45.54
C PHE A 269 11.72 16.70 45.81
N THR A 270 11.98 16.44 47.08
CA THR A 270 12.97 15.46 47.51
C THR A 270 12.22 14.24 48.00
N ASN A 271 12.51 13.11 47.38
CA ASN A 271 12.04 11.81 47.80
C ASN A 271 13.26 11.04 48.33
N THR A 272 13.32 10.90 49.65
CA THR A 272 14.32 10.08 50.37
C THR A 272 13.81 8.66 50.63
N GLY A 273 12.75 8.26 49.93
CA GLY A 273 12.05 6.98 50.07
C GLY A 273 10.88 7.02 51.06
N THR A 274 10.95 7.82 52.13
CA THR A 274 9.99 7.79 53.26
C THR A 274 9.31 9.11 53.61
N HIS A 275 9.78 10.22 53.04
CA HIS A 275 9.16 11.53 53.15
C HIS A 275 9.28 12.22 51.79
N GLU A 276 8.20 12.82 51.33
CA GLU A 276 8.25 13.78 50.23
C GLU A 276 8.08 15.17 50.82
N ALA A 277 9.12 15.99 50.68
CA ALA A 277 9.03 17.42 50.98
C ALA A 277 9.06 18.19 49.67
N GLU A 278 8.06 19.05 49.47
CA GLU A 278 7.99 19.94 48.33
C GLU A 278 8.44 21.35 48.72
N SER A 279 9.14 22.03 47.81
CA SER A 279 9.51 23.45 47.96
C SER A 279 8.27 24.36 48.07
N ASP A 280 8.44 25.63 48.46
CA ASP A 280 7.34 26.63 48.53
C ASP A 280 6.64 26.84 47.18
N GLY A 281 7.26 26.35 46.11
CA GLY A 281 6.80 26.53 44.76
C GLY A 281 7.13 27.91 44.24
N VAL A 282 7.04 28.04 42.94
CA VAL A 282 7.20 29.31 42.23
C VAL A 282 6.15 29.38 41.15
N LEU A 283 5.48 30.54 41.08
CA LEU A 283 4.55 30.82 40.02
C LEU A 283 5.34 31.15 38.75
N ILE A 284 5.07 30.39 37.70
CA ILE A 284 5.65 30.57 36.38
C ILE A 284 4.51 30.90 35.44
N THR A 285 4.59 32.06 34.82
CA THR A 285 3.65 32.45 33.77
C THR A 285 4.18 31.96 32.44
N ALA A 286 3.43 31.09 31.79
CA ALA A 286 3.68 30.70 30.41
C ALA A 286 2.74 31.48 29.50
N THR A 287 3.28 32.27 28.59
CA THR A 287 2.49 33.03 27.61
C THR A 287 2.69 32.46 26.22
N CYS A 288 1.61 32.24 25.49
CA CYS A 288 1.66 31.84 24.09
C CYS A 288 0.91 32.86 23.25
N ASN A 289 1.64 33.72 22.52
CA ASN A 289 1.00 34.61 21.55
C ASN A 289 0.49 33.81 20.36
N ALA A 290 -0.70 34.16 19.85
CA ALA A 290 -1.25 33.54 18.66
C ALA A 290 -0.53 34.00 17.40
N VAL A 291 -0.35 33.08 16.46
CA VAL A 291 -0.05 33.42 15.06
C VAL A 291 -1.28 34.04 14.46
N GLN A 292 -1.17 35.29 14.01
CA GLN A 292 -2.19 35.90 13.18
C GLN A 292 -1.53 36.51 11.94
N PRO A 293 -1.85 36.01 10.73
CA PRO A 293 -1.43 36.66 9.50
C PRO A 293 -2.13 38.01 9.40
N LEU A 294 -1.34 39.09 9.39
CA LEU A 294 -1.86 40.45 9.31
C LEU A 294 -1.80 40.97 7.86
N ASN A 295 -2.74 41.83 7.53
CA ASN A 295 -2.86 42.47 6.21
C ASN A 295 -2.93 41.45 5.06
N LEU A 296 -3.78 40.43 5.19
CA LEU A 296 -4.05 39.54 4.07
C LEU A 296 -4.67 40.38 2.94
N GLN A 297 -4.07 40.27 1.76
CA GLN A 297 -4.52 40.87 0.52
C GLN A 297 -4.61 39.78 -0.56
N ALA A 298 -5.60 39.91 -1.43
CA ALA A 298 -5.75 39.05 -2.60
C ALA A 298 -5.58 39.88 -3.87
N THR A 299 -4.84 39.35 -4.83
CA THR A 299 -4.64 39.95 -6.15
C THR A 299 -4.97 38.90 -7.21
N CYS A 300 -5.73 39.28 -8.23
CA CYS A 300 -6.00 38.39 -9.36
C CYS A 300 -4.79 38.34 -10.28
N ILE A 301 -4.34 37.13 -10.62
CA ILE A 301 -3.16 36.89 -11.48
C ILE A 301 -3.53 35.90 -12.59
N ALA A 302 -2.70 35.83 -13.64
CA ALA A 302 -2.94 34.92 -14.75
C ALA A 302 -3.00 33.46 -14.26
N GLY A 303 -4.16 32.83 -14.40
CA GLY A 303 -4.39 31.44 -13.98
C GLY A 303 -4.68 31.23 -12.49
N GLY A 304 -4.87 32.29 -11.68
CA GLY A 304 -5.02 32.11 -10.23
C GLY A 304 -5.31 33.35 -9.39
N ILE A 305 -5.22 33.15 -8.08
CA ILE A 305 -5.27 34.19 -7.05
C ILE A 305 -3.91 34.20 -6.35
N GLY A 306 -3.31 35.38 -6.27
CA GLY A 306 -2.17 35.67 -5.43
C GLY A 306 -2.65 36.13 -4.05
N LEU A 307 -2.27 35.44 -2.98
CA LEU A 307 -2.45 35.92 -1.61
C LEU A 307 -1.12 36.45 -1.08
N ALA A 308 -1.16 37.61 -0.46
CA ALA A 308 -0.03 38.20 0.23
C ALA A 308 -0.43 38.64 1.64
N TRP A 309 0.44 38.41 2.62
CA TRP A 309 0.28 38.95 3.99
C TRP A 309 1.62 39.47 4.49
N THR A 310 1.60 40.23 5.58
CA THR A 310 2.84 40.73 6.20
C THR A 310 3.42 39.63 7.10
N PRO A 311 4.57 39.02 6.74
CA PRO A 311 5.19 38.03 7.60
C PRO A 311 5.72 38.70 8.87
N THR A 312 5.55 38.01 9.98
CA THR A 312 6.06 38.33 11.31
C THR A 312 7.15 37.34 11.70
N GLU A 313 7.87 37.59 12.80
CA GLU A 313 8.84 36.61 13.34
C GLU A 313 8.17 35.26 13.70
N ALA A 314 6.85 35.26 13.89
CA ALA A 314 6.01 34.11 14.17
C ALA A 314 5.89 33.14 12.96
N ASP A 315 5.94 33.65 11.73
CA ASP A 315 5.78 32.84 10.51
C ASP A 315 6.89 31.79 10.33
N ALA A 316 8.04 31.95 11.00
CA ALA A 316 9.18 31.03 10.91
C ALA A 316 8.97 29.69 11.65
N ALA A 317 8.00 29.59 12.55
CA ALA A 317 7.81 28.40 13.38
C ALA A 317 6.46 27.67 13.17
N VAL A 318 5.71 28.03 12.13
CA VAL A 318 4.52 27.26 11.69
C VAL A 318 4.89 26.26 10.60
N ALA A 319 4.15 25.15 10.53
CA ALA A 319 4.34 24.15 9.48
C ALA A 319 3.70 24.56 8.14
N GLY A 320 2.90 25.63 8.14
CA GLY A 320 2.26 26.19 6.96
C GLY A 320 1.04 27.03 7.32
N TYR A 321 0.23 27.35 6.31
CA TYR A 321 -1.05 28.04 6.46
C TYR A 321 -2.16 27.25 5.74
N ALA A 322 -3.30 27.10 6.40
CA ALA A 322 -4.54 26.63 5.78
C ALA A 322 -5.31 27.81 5.19
N LEU A 323 -5.85 27.60 3.99
CA LEU A 323 -6.79 28.52 3.36
C LEU A 323 -8.21 28.08 3.70
N ILE A 324 -8.99 28.98 4.27
CA ILE A 324 -10.35 28.70 4.75
C ILE A 324 -11.33 29.57 3.98
N ARG A 325 -12.32 28.93 3.35
CA ARG A 325 -13.43 29.63 2.71
C ARG A 325 -14.50 29.97 3.75
N VAL A 326 -14.93 31.23 3.75
CA VAL A 326 -16.06 31.72 4.54
C VAL A 326 -17.31 31.71 3.64
N SER A 327 -18.22 30.76 3.86
CA SER A 327 -19.49 30.66 3.16
C SER A 327 -20.62 30.52 4.19
N PRO A 328 -21.83 31.06 3.94
CA PRO A 328 -22.94 30.99 4.90
C PRO A 328 -23.37 29.56 5.27
N GLN A 329 -22.97 28.54 4.52
CA GLN A 329 -23.47 27.18 4.72
C GLN A 329 -22.41 26.07 4.86
N GLN A 330 -21.13 26.28 4.51
CA GLN A 330 -20.05 25.30 4.77
C GLN A 330 -18.65 25.95 4.82
N ILE A 331 -17.83 25.50 5.77
CA ILE A 331 -16.40 25.81 5.86
C ILE A 331 -15.63 24.74 5.09
N LYS A 332 -14.86 25.15 4.08
CA LYS A 332 -13.97 24.25 3.32
C LYS A 332 -12.52 24.66 3.57
N THR A 333 -11.73 23.73 4.11
CA THR A 333 -10.33 23.93 4.50
C THR A 333 -9.43 23.28 3.47
N TYR A 334 -8.49 24.04 2.91
CA TYR A 334 -7.46 23.54 2.00
C TYR A 334 -6.11 23.55 2.72
N TYR A 335 -5.49 22.38 2.84
CA TYR A 335 -4.18 22.22 3.47
C TYR A 335 -3.06 22.48 2.48
N VAL A 336 -2.05 23.21 2.92
CA VAL A 336 -0.90 23.55 2.11
C VAL A 336 0.36 23.11 2.87
N SER A 337 1.11 22.17 2.29
CA SER A 337 2.41 21.78 2.85
C SER A 337 3.41 22.91 2.65
N ALA A 338 4.16 23.32 3.69
CA ALA A 338 5.27 24.25 3.55
C ALA A 338 6.37 23.69 2.64
N GLY A 339 6.20 23.91 1.34
CA GLY A 339 7.25 23.86 0.34
C GLY A 339 7.60 25.29 -0.04
N ALA A 340 8.76 25.76 0.42
CA ALA A 340 9.35 27.07 0.14
C ALA A 340 8.55 28.29 0.67
N LEU A 341 8.87 28.71 1.90
CA LEU A 341 8.89 30.13 2.23
C LEU A 341 9.82 30.83 1.22
N THR A 342 9.30 31.35 0.12
CA THR A 342 9.96 32.49 -0.51
C THR A 342 9.79 33.65 0.47
N SER A 343 10.89 34.30 0.82
CA SER A 343 11.03 35.38 1.79
C SER A 343 10.22 36.67 1.48
N SER A 344 9.04 36.54 0.87
CA SER A 344 8.20 37.63 0.36
C SER A 344 6.69 37.42 0.59
N GLY A 345 6.26 36.39 1.34
CA GLY A 345 4.86 36.26 1.76
C GLY A 345 3.84 36.19 0.61
N GLN A 346 4.24 35.74 -0.59
CA GLN A 346 3.35 35.62 -1.75
C GLN A 346 3.05 34.16 -2.07
N TRP A 347 1.77 33.83 -2.14
CA TRP A 347 1.26 32.50 -2.49
C TRP A 347 0.37 32.58 -3.73
N ILE A 348 0.61 31.72 -4.71
CA ILE A 348 -0.16 31.64 -5.95
C ILE A 348 -0.90 30.31 -5.98
N PHE A 349 -2.23 30.34 -6.07
CA PHE A 349 -3.05 29.14 -6.30
C PHE A 349 -4.03 29.34 -7.44
N SER A 350 -4.36 28.26 -8.14
CA SER A 350 -5.34 28.29 -9.23
C SER A 350 -6.71 28.71 -8.73
N VAL A 351 -7.46 29.45 -9.55
CA VAL A 351 -8.79 29.96 -9.20
C VAL A 351 -9.68 28.80 -8.72
N PRO A 352 -10.14 28.78 -7.45
CA PRO A 352 -11.06 27.76 -6.97
C PRO A 352 -12.36 27.81 -7.78
N ALA A 353 -13.02 26.65 -7.99
CA ALA A 353 -14.36 26.61 -8.63
C ALA A 353 -15.41 27.43 -7.87
N ASP A 354 -15.11 27.85 -6.64
CA ASP A 354 -16.01 28.49 -5.68
C ASP A 354 -15.91 30.03 -5.66
N ASN A 355 -15.30 30.68 -6.66
CA ASN A 355 -15.16 32.14 -6.83
C ASN A 355 -16.41 32.74 -7.53
N PRO A 356 -17.02 33.86 -7.05
CA PRO A 356 -16.60 34.71 -5.95
C PRO A 356 -16.83 34.11 -4.56
N ALA A 357 -15.84 34.28 -3.67
CA ALA A 357 -15.92 33.85 -2.28
C ALA A 357 -15.02 34.68 -1.37
N GLN A 358 -15.37 34.66 -0.08
CA GLN A 358 -14.56 35.19 1.00
C GLN A 358 -13.56 34.14 1.49
N TYR A 359 -12.32 34.55 1.65
CA TYR A 359 -11.24 33.70 2.14
C TYR A 359 -10.54 34.34 3.33
N LEU A 360 -10.06 33.49 4.23
CA LEU A 360 -9.10 33.85 5.27
C LEU A 360 -8.02 32.77 5.33
N ILE A 361 -6.87 33.08 5.91
CA ILE A 361 -5.81 32.11 6.18
C ILE A 361 -5.61 31.93 7.68
N GLN A 362 -5.21 30.74 8.09
CA GLN A 362 -4.91 30.42 9.49
C GLN A 362 -3.71 29.47 9.53
N ALA A 363 -2.85 29.59 10.53
CA ALA A 363 -1.65 28.75 10.64
C ALA A 363 -2.03 27.28 10.84
N VAL A 364 -1.14 26.38 10.41
CA VAL A 364 -1.25 24.93 10.68
C VAL A 364 -0.01 24.37 11.35
N ALA A 365 -0.25 23.42 12.23
CA ALA A 365 0.72 22.60 12.92
C ALA A 365 1.30 21.50 12.00
N ALA A 366 2.37 20.85 12.45
CA ALA A 366 2.98 19.73 11.73
C ALA A 366 2.03 18.52 11.59
N ASP A 367 1.06 18.38 12.49
CA ASP A 367 0.00 17.36 12.46
C ASP A 367 -1.24 17.81 11.66
N GLN A 368 -1.15 18.95 10.95
CA GLN A 368 -2.22 19.58 10.18
C GLN A 368 -3.41 20.13 11.00
N SER A 369 -3.30 20.23 12.32
CA SER A 369 -4.30 20.94 13.12
C SER A 369 -4.24 22.46 12.87
N LEU A 370 -5.40 23.13 12.85
CA LEU A 370 -5.49 24.59 12.75
C LEU A 370 -5.00 25.22 14.06
N MET A 371 -4.16 26.25 13.94
CA MET A 371 -3.54 26.92 15.09
C MET A 371 -3.54 28.45 14.92
N GLY A 372 -3.47 29.18 16.04
CA GLY A 372 -3.48 30.63 16.05
C GLY A 372 -4.84 31.24 15.66
N LEU A 373 -4.84 32.55 15.37
CA LEU A 373 -6.02 33.31 14.97
C LEU A 373 -6.11 33.41 13.44
N PRO A 374 -7.33 33.41 12.87
CA PRO A 374 -7.52 33.65 11.45
C PRO A 374 -7.09 35.09 11.06
N SER A 375 -6.64 35.24 9.82
CA SER A 375 -6.39 36.55 9.23
C SER A 375 -7.69 37.38 9.09
N ASN A 376 -7.54 38.64 8.66
CA ASN A 376 -8.68 39.36 8.10
C ASN A 376 -9.25 38.59 6.89
N VAL A 377 -10.57 38.69 6.71
CA VAL A 377 -11.26 38.14 5.55
C VAL A 377 -10.95 39.00 4.33
N VAL A 378 -10.70 38.36 3.19
CA VAL A 378 -10.54 39.02 1.90
C VAL A 378 -11.60 38.53 0.94
N ASP A 379 -12.30 39.48 0.32
CA ASP A 379 -13.20 39.21 -0.78
C ASP A 379 -12.38 38.91 -2.05
N VAL A 380 -12.53 37.71 -2.57
CA VAL A 380 -11.91 37.33 -3.85
C VAL A 380 -13.01 37.22 -4.89
N ASN A 381 -12.99 38.17 -5.81
CA ASN A 381 -13.83 38.21 -7.00
C ASN A 381 -12.95 38.37 -8.23
N CYS A 382 -12.16 37.33 -8.50
CA CYS A 382 -11.41 37.30 -9.74
C CYS A 382 -12.36 36.86 -10.85
N ALA A 383 -12.59 37.70 -11.87
CA ALA A 383 -13.26 37.22 -13.06
C ALA A 383 -12.51 35.96 -13.53
N ALA A 384 -13.19 34.83 -13.59
CA ALA A 384 -12.59 33.60 -14.11
C ALA A 384 -11.94 33.97 -15.45
N PRO A 385 -10.65 33.69 -15.67
CA PRO A 385 -10.12 33.84 -17.00
C PRO A 385 -10.95 32.90 -17.88
N ALA A 386 -11.66 33.48 -18.84
CA ALA A 386 -12.35 32.73 -19.88
C ALA A 386 -11.26 32.06 -20.72
N VAL A 387 -10.75 30.94 -20.24
CA VAL A 387 -9.87 30.08 -21.03
C VAL A 387 -10.46 28.68 -20.92
N GLN A 388 -11.67 28.55 -21.46
CA GLN A 388 -11.92 27.37 -22.27
C GLN A 388 -10.72 27.27 -23.22
N PRO A 389 -9.98 26.14 -23.23
CA PRO A 389 -8.86 26.00 -24.15
C PRO A 389 -9.38 26.24 -25.56
N ALA A 390 -8.56 26.84 -26.42
CA ALA A 390 -8.97 27.15 -27.78
C ALA A 390 -9.52 25.88 -28.47
N GLN A 391 -10.57 26.02 -29.27
CA GLN A 391 -11.11 24.89 -30.02
C GLN A 391 -9.99 24.28 -30.88
N VAL A 392 -9.81 22.97 -30.81
CA VAL A 392 -8.80 22.26 -31.60
C VAL A 392 -9.04 22.54 -33.09
N GLN A 393 -8.02 23.10 -33.73
CA GLN A 393 -8.03 23.45 -35.16
C GLN A 393 -7.35 22.38 -35.99
N ASN A 394 -7.72 22.32 -37.28
CA ASN A 394 -7.11 21.43 -38.27
C ASN A 394 -7.14 19.94 -37.86
N PHE A 395 -8.18 19.54 -37.12
CA PHE A 395 -8.42 18.13 -36.83
C PHE A 395 -8.76 17.42 -38.14
N ARG A 396 -7.89 16.52 -38.55
CA ARG A 396 -7.92 15.88 -39.86
C ARG A 396 -7.37 14.46 -39.77
N TRP A 397 -7.68 13.68 -40.80
CA TRP A 397 -6.96 12.46 -41.09
C TRP A 397 -6.39 12.58 -42.53
N PRO A 398 -5.09 12.34 -42.75
CA PRO A 398 -4.51 12.49 -44.09
C PRO A 398 -5.01 11.39 -45.04
N THR A 399 -5.67 11.78 -46.13
CA THR A 399 -5.80 10.94 -47.33
C THR A 399 -4.55 11.14 -48.21
N PRO A 400 -4.03 10.13 -48.93
CA PRO A 400 -4.51 8.77 -49.10
C PRO A 400 -3.69 7.78 -48.25
N GLN A 401 -3.88 7.75 -46.93
CA GLN A 401 -3.45 6.58 -46.15
C GLN A 401 -4.68 5.70 -45.96
N GLN A 402 -4.71 4.56 -46.65
CA GLN A 402 -5.77 3.56 -46.42
C GLN A 402 -5.69 3.11 -44.95
N CYS A 403 -6.80 2.63 -44.39
CA CYS A 403 -6.84 2.16 -43.02
C CYS A 403 -6.11 0.83 -42.87
N TYR A 404 -4.79 0.88 -42.82
CA TYR A 404 -3.98 -0.31 -42.78
C TYR A 404 -4.09 -1.00 -41.41
N ASN A 405 -4.37 -2.31 -41.42
CA ASN A 405 -4.71 -3.11 -40.23
C ASN A 405 -5.85 -2.54 -39.39
N GLY A 406 -6.72 -1.73 -40.02
CA GLY A 406 -7.76 -1.02 -39.32
C GLY A 406 -7.21 -0.01 -38.32
N ARG A 407 -6.03 0.57 -38.52
CA ARG A 407 -5.49 1.66 -37.69
C ARG A 407 -5.42 2.95 -38.49
N VAL A 408 -5.85 4.06 -37.87
CA VAL A 408 -5.91 5.38 -38.50
C VAL A 408 -5.29 6.41 -37.58
N THR A 409 -4.34 7.18 -38.10
CA THR A 409 -3.72 8.28 -37.35
C THR A 409 -4.46 9.58 -37.61
N LEU A 410 -5.10 10.09 -36.57
CA LEU A 410 -5.74 11.39 -36.54
C LEU A 410 -4.70 12.43 -36.16
N MET A 411 -4.76 13.62 -36.76
CA MET A 411 -3.81 14.71 -36.53
C MET A 411 -4.56 16.02 -36.29
N TRP A 412 -4.00 16.91 -35.46
CA TRP A 412 -4.53 18.25 -35.21
C TRP A 412 -3.40 19.23 -34.94
N ASN A 413 -3.72 20.53 -34.92
CA ASN A 413 -2.78 21.55 -34.47
C ASN A 413 -2.78 21.62 -32.93
N GLN A 414 -1.62 21.89 -32.34
CA GLN A 414 -1.53 22.13 -30.91
C GLN A 414 -2.45 23.27 -30.48
N SER A 415 -3.25 23.06 -29.44
CA SER A 415 -4.10 24.10 -28.86
C SER A 415 -3.32 24.91 -27.82
N MET A 416 -3.46 26.23 -27.86
CA MET A 416 -2.93 27.11 -26.80
C MET A 416 -3.62 26.78 -25.47
N ASP A 417 -2.83 26.83 -24.39
CA ASP A 417 -3.26 26.61 -23.00
C ASP A 417 -3.80 25.22 -22.65
N ALA A 418 -3.80 24.27 -23.58
CA ALA A 418 -4.21 22.89 -23.30
C ALA A 418 -3.20 22.16 -22.40
N SER A 419 -3.71 21.34 -21.47
CA SER A 419 -2.92 20.36 -20.71
C SER A 419 -2.94 18.97 -21.38
N GLY A 420 -3.97 18.67 -22.17
CA GLY A 420 -4.11 17.43 -22.92
C GLY A 420 -5.33 17.48 -23.85
N TYR A 421 -5.67 16.34 -24.43
CA TYR A 421 -6.81 16.21 -25.34
C TYR A 421 -7.69 15.01 -24.96
N LEU A 422 -8.98 15.13 -25.23
CA LEU A 422 -9.93 14.02 -25.13
C LEU A 422 -10.47 13.74 -26.53
N LEU A 423 -10.20 12.54 -27.03
CA LEU A 423 -10.72 12.06 -28.30
C LEU A 423 -12.01 11.27 -28.05
N GLN A 424 -13.08 11.58 -28.76
CA GLN A 424 -14.37 10.90 -28.65
C GLN A 424 -14.69 10.20 -29.97
N ASP A 425 -15.10 8.94 -29.87
CA ASP A 425 -15.75 8.20 -30.95
C ASP A 425 -17.25 8.47 -30.90
N ASN A 426 -17.78 9.19 -31.88
CA ASN A 426 -19.19 9.58 -31.96
C ASN A 426 -20.10 8.40 -32.33
N ASN A 427 -19.57 7.31 -32.87
CA ASN A 427 -20.35 6.13 -33.20
C ASN A 427 -20.62 5.26 -31.96
N THR A 428 -19.65 5.15 -31.06
CA THR A 428 -19.73 4.28 -29.87
C THR A 428 -19.92 5.04 -28.56
N GLY A 429 -19.67 6.35 -28.55
CA GLY A 429 -19.64 7.18 -27.33
C GLY A 429 -18.37 7.00 -26.48
N SER A 430 -17.44 6.14 -26.91
CA SER A 430 -16.19 5.88 -26.18
C SER A 430 -15.27 7.09 -26.21
N THR A 431 -14.56 7.33 -25.12
CA THR A 431 -13.58 8.41 -24.99
C THR A 431 -12.18 7.86 -24.73
N ILE A 432 -11.18 8.57 -25.24
CA ILE A 432 -9.76 8.24 -25.12
C ILE A 432 -9.04 9.48 -24.62
N ASP A 433 -8.29 9.31 -23.52
CA ASP A 433 -7.54 10.37 -22.88
C ASP A 433 -6.11 10.47 -23.41
N ILE A 434 -5.68 11.69 -23.76
CA ILE A 434 -4.35 12.00 -24.31
C ILE A 434 -3.70 13.04 -23.40
N PRO A 435 -2.92 12.62 -22.37
CA PRO A 435 -2.51 13.48 -21.26
C PRO A 435 -1.31 14.40 -21.55
N SER A 436 -1.10 14.76 -22.82
CA SER A 436 -0.01 15.62 -23.23
C SER A 436 -0.46 16.60 -24.31
N SER A 437 -0.31 17.89 -24.03
CA SER A 437 -0.62 18.96 -24.98
C SER A 437 0.35 19.05 -26.16
N LEU A 438 1.54 18.44 -26.03
CA LEU A 438 2.53 18.32 -27.10
C LEU A 438 2.16 17.22 -28.11
N THR A 439 1.22 16.33 -27.77
CA THR A 439 0.77 15.28 -28.68
C THR A 439 -0.23 15.85 -29.67
N THR A 440 0.15 15.91 -30.95
CA THR A 440 -0.67 16.46 -32.05
C THR A 440 -1.21 15.38 -32.99
N GLN A 441 -1.02 14.10 -32.64
CA GLN A 441 -1.49 12.96 -33.42
C GLN A 441 -1.80 11.76 -32.52
N TYR A 442 -2.79 10.94 -32.90
CA TYR A 442 -3.14 9.71 -32.20
C TYR A 442 -3.69 8.64 -33.14
N THR A 443 -3.31 7.38 -32.92
CA THR A 443 -3.71 6.25 -33.77
C THR A 443 -4.88 5.49 -33.16
N VAL A 444 -6.06 5.55 -33.79
CA VAL A 444 -7.26 4.79 -33.44
C VAL A 444 -7.38 3.51 -34.24
N THR A 445 -8.18 2.55 -33.78
CA THR A 445 -8.48 1.32 -34.54
C THR A 445 -9.90 1.38 -35.10
N VAL A 446 -10.05 1.42 -36.42
CA VAL A 446 -11.32 1.35 -37.18
C VAL A 446 -11.32 0.07 -38.02
N GLY A 447 -12.32 -0.79 -37.86
CA GLY A 447 -12.43 -2.03 -38.63
C GLY A 447 -12.38 -1.82 -40.16
N SER A 448 -11.79 -2.77 -40.89
CA SER A 448 -11.77 -2.72 -42.36
C SER A 448 -13.19 -2.77 -42.93
N GLY A 449 -13.59 -1.80 -43.75
CA GLY A 449 -14.96 -1.67 -44.26
C GLY A 449 -15.92 -0.93 -43.32
N SER A 450 -15.42 -0.35 -42.22
CA SER A 450 -16.20 0.46 -41.28
C SER A 450 -15.85 1.95 -41.42
N SER A 451 -16.80 2.81 -41.05
CA SER A 451 -16.57 4.24 -40.89
C SER A 451 -16.46 4.60 -39.41
N GLY A 452 -15.54 5.51 -39.08
CA GLY A 452 -15.37 6.09 -37.75
C GLY A 452 -15.69 7.57 -37.78
N ALA A 453 -16.46 8.06 -36.80
CA ALA A 453 -16.75 9.48 -36.64
C ALA A 453 -16.07 9.96 -35.36
N TYR A 454 -15.12 10.89 -35.47
CA TYR A 454 -14.35 11.35 -34.31
C TYR A 454 -14.51 12.86 -34.11
N THR A 455 -14.52 13.27 -32.86
CA THR A 455 -14.36 14.67 -32.41
C THR A 455 -13.28 14.72 -31.35
N ILE A 456 -12.58 15.85 -31.27
CA ILE A 456 -11.54 16.07 -30.27
C ILE A 456 -11.81 17.34 -29.49
N PHE A 457 -11.54 17.27 -28.18
CA PHE A 457 -11.61 18.37 -27.24
C PHE A 457 -10.21 18.63 -26.70
N ALA A 458 -9.79 19.88 -26.63
CA ALA A 458 -8.67 20.26 -25.78
C ALA A 458 -9.18 20.33 -24.34
N TYR A 459 -8.37 19.97 -23.36
CA TYR A 459 -8.71 20.21 -21.97
C TYR A 459 -7.56 20.84 -21.20
N VAL A 460 -7.91 21.60 -20.17
CA VAL A 460 -6.97 22.06 -19.16
C VAL A 460 -7.20 21.26 -17.88
N SER A 461 -6.13 20.71 -17.32
CA SER A 461 -6.17 20.06 -16.02
C SER A 461 -6.27 21.16 -14.96
N ALA A 462 -7.42 21.24 -14.29
CA ALA A 462 -7.63 22.13 -13.17
C ALA A 462 -7.80 21.31 -11.87
N ALA A 463 -7.64 21.96 -10.73
CA ALA A 463 -7.82 21.34 -9.41
C ALA A 463 -9.26 20.82 -9.17
N THR A 464 -10.22 21.25 -9.97
CA THR A 464 -11.66 20.93 -9.86
C THR A 464 -12.14 19.90 -10.89
N GLY A 465 -11.21 19.37 -11.71
CA GLY A 465 -11.51 18.47 -12.83
C GLY A 465 -10.97 19.03 -14.14
N ARG A 466 -11.47 18.50 -15.26
CA ARG A 466 -11.05 18.93 -16.60
C ARG A 466 -12.06 19.89 -17.20
N LEU A 467 -11.57 21.03 -17.67
CA LEU A 467 -12.34 21.96 -18.49
C LEU A 467 -12.05 21.70 -19.95
N TYR A 468 -13.07 21.34 -20.72
CA TYR A 468 -12.96 21.02 -22.14
C TYR A 468 -13.24 22.24 -23.01
N SER A 469 -12.60 22.33 -24.18
CA SER A 469 -12.95 23.29 -25.24
C SER A 469 -14.32 22.97 -25.84
N VAL A 470 -14.80 23.83 -26.74
CA VAL A 470 -15.80 23.42 -27.73
C VAL A 470 -15.23 22.25 -28.56
N ALA A 471 -16.08 21.31 -28.96
CA ALA A 471 -15.70 20.19 -29.82
C ALA A 471 -15.10 20.69 -31.14
N SER A 472 -14.09 20.00 -31.67
CA SER A 472 -13.66 20.21 -33.04
C SER A 472 -14.80 19.93 -34.04
N THR A 473 -14.63 20.38 -35.28
CA THR A 473 -15.39 19.82 -36.41
C THR A 473 -15.21 18.31 -36.46
N GLN A 474 -16.30 17.57 -36.65
CA GLN A 474 -16.26 16.11 -36.74
C GLN A 474 -15.42 15.68 -37.94
N VAL A 475 -14.51 14.73 -37.72
CA VAL A 475 -13.77 14.05 -38.78
C VAL A 475 -14.41 12.71 -39.05
N LEU A 476 -14.82 12.51 -40.31
CA LEU A 476 -15.29 11.22 -40.80
C LEU A 476 -14.14 10.46 -41.43
N VAL A 477 -13.74 9.38 -40.76
CA VAL A 477 -12.78 8.40 -41.26
C VAL A 477 -13.56 7.33 -41.99
N ASN A 478 -13.30 7.16 -43.29
CA ASN A 478 -13.88 6.08 -44.06
C ASN A 478 -12.78 5.10 -44.46
N CYS A 479 -12.88 3.87 -43.95
CA CYS A 479 -11.93 2.82 -44.23
C CYS A 479 -12.49 1.90 -45.33
N PRO A 480 -12.11 2.07 -46.61
CA PRO A 480 -12.49 1.11 -47.63
C PRO A 480 -12.00 -0.28 -47.24
N ALA A 481 -12.80 -1.31 -47.53
CA ALA A 481 -12.43 -2.68 -47.23
C ALA A 481 -11.12 -3.03 -47.95
N LEU A 482 -10.16 -3.61 -47.22
CA LEU A 482 -8.94 -4.15 -47.81
C LEU A 482 -9.30 -5.46 -48.53
N VAL A 483 -9.34 -5.43 -49.86
CA VAL A 483 -9.71 -6.59 -50.71
C VAL A 483 -8.47 -7.07 -51.46
N ALA A 484 -8.19 -8.39 -51.41
CA ALA A 484 -7.10 -8.97 -52.19
C ALA A 484 -7.38 -8.83 -53.71
N PRO A 485 -6.34 -8.59 -54.55
CA PRO A 485 -6.53 -8.48 -55.99
C PRO A 485 -7.05 -9.80 -56.57
N ALA A 486 -7.94 -9.69 -57.56
CA ALA A 486 -8.42 -10.84 -58.30
C ALA A 486 -7.29 -11.48 -59.11
N ILE A 487 -7.31 -12.81 -59.23
CA ILE A 487 -6.37 -13.55 -60.09
C ILE A 487 -6.71 -13.22 -61.54
N THR A 488 -5.78 -12.57 -62.25
CA THR A 488 -5.97 -12.07 -63.61
C THR A 488 -5.91 -13.21 -64.62
N SER A 489 -4.88 -14.05 -64.54
CA SER A 489 -4.68 -15.20 -65.41
C SER A 489 -4.02 -16.38 -64.68
N ILE A 490 -4.25 -17.58 -65.20
CA ILE A 490 -3.60 -18.81 -64.75
C ILE A 490 -2.95 -19.46 -65.96
N THR A 491 -1.65 -19.75 -65.91
CA THR A 491 -0.90 -20.39 -67.00
C THR A 491 -0.34 -21.73 -66.53
N CYS A 492 -0.68 -22.81 -67.23
CA CYS A 492 -0.32 -24.17 -66.83
C CYS A 492 0.92 -24.63 -67.58
N SER A 493 1.85 -25.30 -66.89
CA SER A 493 3.15 -25.70 -67.43
C SER A 493 3.44 -27.17 -67.14
N ALA A 494 4.17 -27.78 -68.09
CA ALA A 494 4.57 -29.19 -68.16
C ALA A 494 3.41 -30.20 -68.23
N LEU A 495 3.35 -30.91 -69.36
CA LEU A 495 2.39 -31.98 -69.62
C LEU A 495 2.98 -33.34 -69.29
N THR A 496 2.23 -34.09 -68.51
CA THR A 496 2.35 -35.55 -68.40
C THR A 496 1.15 -36.21 -69.08
N PRO A 497 1.20 -37.51 -69.39
CA PRO A 497 0.06 -38.26 -69.92
C PRO A 497 -1.20 -38.17 -69.04
N THR A 498 -1.04 -37.78 -67.77
CA THR A 498 -2.08 -37.69 -66.74
C THR A 498 -2.54 -36.26 -66.43
N GLY A 499 -1.96 -35.22 -67.06
CA GLY A 499 -2.33 -33.81 -66.85
C GLY A 499 -1.15 -32.85 -66.71
N PHE A 500 -1.44 -31.61 -66.29
CA PHE A 500 -0.42 -30.60 -66.01
C PHE A 500 0.28 -30.86 -64.67
N THR A 501 1.58 -30.62 -64.59
CA THR A 501 2.33 -30.78 -63.32
C THR A 501 2.33 -29.52 -62.47
N SER A 502 2.21 -28.34 -63.08
CA SER A 502 2.19 -27.07 -62.36
C SER A 502 1.35 -25.98 -63.02
N ALA A 503 0.94 -24.99 -62.23
CA ALA A 503 0.31 -23.78 -62.74
C ALA A 503 0.86 -22.53 -62.06
N VAL A 504 1.02 -21.47 -62.85
CA VAL A 504 1.42 -20.14 -62.42
C VAL A 504 0.17 -19.25 -62.37
N PHE A 505 -0.07 -18.65 -61.22
CA PHE A 505 -1.16 -17.72 -60.97
C PHE A 505 -0.60 -16.31 -61.04
N ASN A 506 -1.27 -15.44 -61.81
CA ASN A 506 -0.88 -14.03 -61.94
C ASN A 506 -1.99 -13.13 -61.38
N TRP A 507 -1.60 -12.03 -60.73
CA TRP A 507 -2.48 -10.98 -60.24
C TRP A 507 -1.79 -9.61 -60.38
N THR A 508 -2.53 -8.53 -60.22
CA THR A 508 -1.95 -7.19 -60.12
C THR A 508 -1.32 -7.03 -58.73
N ALA A 509 -0.01 -6.76 -58.67
CA ALA A 509 0.68 -6.50 -57.41
C ALA A 509 0.05 -5.30 -56.68
N PHE A 510 0.04 -5.38 -55.35
CA PHE A 510 -0.51 -4.33 -54.50
C PHE A 510 0.51 -3.21 -54.43
N SER A 511 0.11 -1.97 -54.74
CA SER A 511 1.02 -0.83 -54.70
C SER A 511 0.79 -0.05 -53.42
N GLY A 512 1.75 -0.14 -52.49
CA GLY A 512 1.82 0.71 -51.32
C GLY A 512 1.78 -0.05 -49.99
N ASP A 513 2.38 0.60 -48.98
CA ASP A 513 1.84 0.67 -47.62
C ASP A 513 2.53 -0.13 -46.52
N GLY A 514 3.58 -0.90 -46.84
CA GLY A 514 4.48 -1.50 -45.85
C GLY A 514 3.86 -2.51 -44.87
N ILE A 515 2.55 -2.78 -45.00
CA ILE A 515 1.75 -3.64 -44.11
C ILE A 515 1.37 -4.94 -44.78
N VAL A 516 1.04 -4.93 -46.08
CA VAL A 516 0.96 -6.15 -46.87
C VAL A 516 2.39 -6.62 -47.10
N ALA A 517 2.76 -7.75 -46.52
CA ALA A 517 4.07 -8.36 -46.74
C ALA A 517 4.02 -9.44 -47.81
N GLY A 518 2.83 -9.86 -48.25
CA GLY A 518 2.71 -10.91 -49.25
C GLY A 518 1.28 -11.40 -49.49
N TYR A 519 1.19 -12.58 -50.09
CA TYR A 519 -0.06 -13.21 -50.51
C TYR A 519 -0.10 -14.69 -50.12
N LYS A 520 -1.29 -15.20 -49.85
CA LYS A 520 -1.58 -16.64 -49.75
C LYS A 520 -2.60 -17.03 -50.80
N LEU A 521 -2.31 -18.13 -51.49
CA LEU A 521 -3.21 -18.72 -52.48
C LEU A 521 -4.01 -19.85 -51.81
N TYR A 522 -5.33 -19.76 -51.90
CA TYR A 522 -6.26 -20.75 -51.38
C TYR A 522 -7.05 -21.39 -52.52
N ARG A 523 -7.38 -22.66 -52.33
CA ARG A 523 -8.38 -23.37 -53.13
C ARG A 523 -9.80 -23.02 -52.64
N ALA A 524 -10.82 -23.30 -53.44
CA ALA A 524 -12.22 -22.97 -53.15
C ALA A 524 -12.72 -23.49 -51.79
N ASP A 525 -12.19 -24.63 -51.34
CA ASP A 525 -12.45 -25.28 -50.05
C ASP A 525 -11.61 -24.73 -48.88
N ASN A 526 -10.95 -23.57 -49.05
CA ASN A 526 -10.08 -22.91 -48.07
C ASN A 526 -8.79 -23.67 -47.71
N VAL A 527 -8.35 -24.63 -48.52
CA VAL A 527 -7.03 -25.25 -48.36
C VAL A 527 -5.95 -24.31 -48.93
N GLN A 528 -4.97 -23.94 -48.10
CA GLN A 528 -3.83 -23.11 -48.53
C GLN A 528 -2.91 -23.92 -49.45
N ARG A 529 -2.50 -23.34 -50.58
CA ARG A 529 -1.67 -24.00 -51.60
C ARG A 529 -0.29 -23.39 -51.78
N ALA A 530 -0.19 -22.08 -51.60
CA ALA A 530 1.08 -21.37 -51.66
C ALA A 530 1.04 -20.12 -50.78
N SER A 531 2.23 -19.69 -50.37
CA SER A 531 2.47 -18.41 -49.71
C SER A 531 3.59 -17.70 -50.46
N VAL A 532 3.44 -16.41 -50.67
CA VAL A 532 4.38 -15.57 -51.41
C VAL A 532 4.75 -14.39 -50.53
N SER A 533 6.04 -14.17 -50.35
CA SER A 533 6.55 -13.00 -49.62
C SER A 533 6.98 -11.93 -50.62
N GLY A 534 6.61 -10.68 -50.36
CA GLY A 534 6.89 -9.50 -51.17
C GLY A 534 5.63 -8.89 -51.77
N VAL A 535 5.34 -7.63 -51.42
CA VAL A 535 4.15 -6.89 -51.89
C VAL A 535 4.16 -6.61 -53.40
N THR A 536 5.35 -6.52 -53.99
CA THR A 536 5.55 -6.30 -55.43
C THR A 536 5.44 -7.60 -56.24
N THR A 537 5.30 -8.75 -55.59
CA THR A 537 5.14 -10.02 -56.30
C THR A 537 3.74 -10.14 -56.87
N SER A 538 3.68 -10.40 -58.17
CA SER A 538 2.45 -10.49 -58.96
C SER A 538 2.16 -11.92 -59.43
N SER A 539 2.96 -12.90 -59.02
CA SER A 539 2.76 -14.29 -59.42
C SER A 539 3.28 -15.33 -58.42
N THR A 540 2.73 -16.54 -58.51
CA THR A 540 3.25 -17.73 -57.81
C THR A 540 2.95 -19.00 -58.60
N GLN A 541 3.81 -20.01 -58.43
CA GLN A 541 3.65 -21.32 -59.06
C GLN A 541 3.30 -22.37 -58.00
N ILE A 542 2.32 -23.22 -58.30
CA ILE A 542 2.04 -24.42 -57.50
C ILE A 542 2.31 -25.68 -58.33
N THR A 543 2.66 -26.77 -57.65
CA THR A 543 2.71 -28.11 -58.23
C THR A 543 1.43 -28.84 -57.85
N PHE A 544 0.82 -29.53 -58.82
CA PHE A 544 -0.41 -30.28 -58.60
C PHE A 544 -0.12 -31.64 -57.93
N SER A 545 -0.99 -32.05 -57.02
CA SER A 545 -0.99 -33.39 -56.44
C SER A 545 -2.25 -34.15 -56.86
N SER A 546 -2.23 -35.48 -56.73
CA SER A 546 -3.38 -36.32 -57.08
C SER A 546 -4.64 -35.87 -56.33
N GLY A 547 -5.63 -35.33 -57.05
CA GLY A 547 -6.88 -34.81 -56.48
C GLY A 547 -7.21 -33.35 -56.82
N ASP A 548 -6.32 -32.64 -57.52
CA ASP A 548 -6.56 -31.27 -57.99
C ASP A 548 -7.30 -31.22 -59.33
N ASN A 549 -8.59 -31.57 -59.34
CA ASN A 549 -9.49 -31.38 -60.49
C ASN A 549 -10.45 -30.20 -60.24
N PRO A 550 -11.01 -29.57 -61.30
CA PRO A 550 -11.03 -28.13 -61.55
C PRO A 550 -11.45 -27.29 -60.34
N ALA A 551 -10.48 -26.96 -59.49
CA ALA A 551 -10.74 -26.14 -58.33
C ALA A 551 -10.60 -24.66 -58.71
N SER A 552 -11.53 -23.84 -58.24
CA SER A 552 -11.37 -22.40 -58.28
C SER A 552 -10.40 -21.96 -57.19
N TYR A 553 -9.62 -20.93 -57.45
CA TYR A 553 -8.63 -20.39 -56.53
C TYR A 553 -8.97 -18.96 -56.15
N LYS A 554 -8.54 -18.54 -54.96
CA LYS A 554 -8.69 -17.18 -54.43
C LYS A 554 -7.44 -16.77 -53.68
N LEU A 555 -7.22 -15.47 -53.60
CA LEU A 555 -6.05 -14.86 -52.99
C LEU A 555 -6.42 -14.22 -51.65
N GLN A 556 -5.52 -14.26 -50.69
CA GLN A 556 -5.62 -13.58 -49.39
C GLN A 556 -4.35 -12.77 -49.17
N LEU A 557 -4.48 -11.53 -48.68
CA LEU A 557 -3.33 -10.71 -48.29
C LEU A 557 -2.79 -11.17 -46.94
N VAL A 558 -1.48 -11.03 -46.71
CA VAL A 558 -0.84 -11.30 -45.42
C VAL A 558 0.03 -10.15 -44.92
N ASP A 559 0.13 -10.02 -43.60
CA ASP A 559 1.03 -9.08 -42.94
C ASP A 559 2.48 -9.60 -42.83
N VAL A 560 3.39 -8.79 -42.26
CA VAL A 560 4.81 -9.16 -42.03
C VAL A 560 5.00 -10.39 -41.15
N ASN A 561 4.00 -10.75 -40.35
CA ASN A 561 4.00 -11.94 -39.49
C ASN A 561 3.35 -13.15 -40.18
N GLY A 562 2.86 -13.01 -41.42
CA GLY A 562 2.19 -14.05 -42.18
C GLY A 562 0.71 -14.27 -41.81
N SER A 563 0.11 -13.36 -41.05
CA SER A 563 -1.32 -13.41 -40.66
C SER A 563 -2.22 -12.92 -41.80
N ASN A 564 -3.38 -13.56 -41.98
CA ASN A 564 -4.34 -13.18 -43.01
C ASN A 564 -4.96 -11.82 -42.70
N ILE A 565 -4.91 -10.88 -43.65
CA ILE A 565 -5.48 -9.53 -43.51
C ILE A 565 -6.42 -9.21 -44.68
N GLY A 566 -7.52 -8.49 -44.41
CA GLY A 566 -8.50 -8.13 -45.43
C GLY A 566 -9.38 -9.29 -45.91
N THR A 567 -10.15 -9.04 -46.95
CA THR A 567 -11.06 -10.02 -47.57
C THR A 567 -10.40 -10.77 -48.72
N MET A 568 -10.77 -12.04 -48.89
CA MET A 568 -10.28 -12.86 -50.00
C MET A 568 -10.79 -12.32 -51.34
N SER A 569 -10.00 -12.53 -52.40
CA SER A 569 -10.42 -12.18 -53.75
C SER A 569 -11.50 -13.11 -54.28
N ALA A 570 -12.15 -12.70 -55.38
CA ALA A 570 -13.12 -13.53 -56.06
C ALA A 570 -12.51 -14.85 -56.57
N LEU A 571 -13.30 -15.91 -56.60
CA LEU A 571 -12.88 -17.21 -57.11
C LEU A 571 -12.56 -17.14 -58.62
N LYS A 572 -11.39 -17.64 -59.00
CA LYS A 572 -10.96 -17.83 -60.39
C LYS A 572 -10.88 -19.31 -60.71
N ALA A 573 -11.68 -19.77 -61.67
CA ALA A 573 -11.65 -21.15 -62.13
C ALA A 573 -10.31 -21.46 -62.82
N LEU A 574 -9.78 -22.66 -62.55
CA LEU A 574 -8.63 -23.18 -63.28
C LEU A 574 -9.06 -23.56 -64.70
N SER A 575 -8.65 -22.75 -65.68
CA SER A 575 -8.92 -22.97 -67.11
C SER A 575 -7.62 -23.29 -67.84
N CYS A 576 -7.07 -24.50 -67.66
CA CYS A 576 -5.94 -24.95 -68.47
C CYS A 576 -6.47 -25.54 -69.79
N PRO A 577 -6.11 -24.99 -70.96
CA PRO A 577 -6.41 -25.64 -72.24
C PRO A 577 -5.56 -26.91 -72.37
N LEU A 578 -6.18 -28.10 -72.34
CA LEU A 578 -5.49 -29.34 -72.72
C LEU A 578 -4.97 -29.20 -74.16
N PRO A 579 -3.66 -29.34 -74.44
CA PRO A 579 -3.16 -29.34 -75.80
C PRO A 579 -3.33 -30.71 -76.44
N GLY A 580 -4.05 -30.75 -77.55
CA GLY A 580 -4.04 -31.85 -78.51
C GLY A 580 -5.37 -32.61 -78.63
N PRO A 581 -5.79 -33.00 -79.84
CA PRO A 581 -7.05 -33.70 -80.06
C PRO A 581 -7.03 -35.06 -79.33
N ILE A 582 -8.11 -35.35 -78.61
CA ILE A 582 -8.43 -36.67 -78.09
C ILE A 582 -8.44 -37.60 -79.31
N THR A 583 -7.42 -38.45 -79.48
CA THR A 583 -7.40 -39.48 -80.54
C THR A 583 -8.33 -40.59 -80.07
N ALA A 584 -9.60 -40.44 -80.40
CA ALA A 584 -10.66 -41.01 -79.58
C ALA A 584 -11.04 -42.45 -79.87
N PHE A 585 -10.66 -43.03 -81.01
CA PHE A 585 -11.00 -44.42 -81.31
C PHE A 585 -9.91 -44.98 -82.24
N GLN A 586 -9.17 -46.01 -81.79
CA GLN A 586 -8.09 -46.60 -82.59
C GLN A 586 -8.61 -47.73 -83.49
N TYR A 587 -9.58 -48.50 -83.01
CA TYR A 587 -10.31 -49.52 -83.75
C TYR A 587 -11.76 -49.55 -83.29
N VAL A 588 -12.70 -49.60 -84.24
CA VAL A 588 -14.12 -49.87 -83.96
C VAL A 588 -14.56 -51.04 -84.82
N THR A 589 -14.93 -52.14 -84.18
CA THR A 589 -15.37 -53.36 -84.86
C THR A 589 -16.79 -53.72 -84.44
N GLY A 590 -17.65 -53.97 -85.43
CA GLY A 590 -18.97 -54.59 -85.25
C GLY A 590 -18.92 -56.08 -85.60
N SER A 591 -19.35 -56.95 -84.70
CA SER A 591 -19.50 -58.40 -84.98
C SER A 591 -20.90 -58.87 -84.60
N CYS A 592 -21.46 -59.86 -85.31
CA CYS A 592 -22.78 -60.41 -84.98
C CYS A 592 -22.65 -61.52 -83.93
N LEU A 593 -23.43 -61.42 -82.85
CA LEU A 593 -23.46 -62.37 -81.73
C LEU A 593 -24.58 -63.40 -81.86
N ALA A 594 -25.74 -63.02 -82.37
CA ALA A 594 -26.92 -63.89 -82.43
C ALA A 594 -27.92 -63.49 -83.52
N VAL A 595 -28.68 -64.48 -84.01
CA VAL A 595 -29.63 -64.37 -85.13
C VAL A 595 -31.02 -64.87 -84.72
N SER A 596 -32.05 -64.06 -84.97
CA SER A 596 -33.46 -64.48 -84.99
C SER A 596 -34.10 -64.18 -86.37
N ALA A 597 -35.33 -64.63 -86.61
CA ALA A 597 -36.01 -64.49 -87.91
C ALA A 597 -36.05 -63.05 -88.44
N ASN A 598 -36.23 -62.07 -87.54
CA ASN A 598 -36.37 -60.65 -87.91
C ASN A 598 -35.27 -59.74 -87.33
N ASN A 599 -34.54 -60.17 -86.29
CA ASN A 599 -33.54 -59.34 -85.59
C ASN A 599 -32.15 -59.99 -85.56
N ARG A 600 -31.12 -59.14 -85.54
CA ARG A 600 -29.69 -59.45 -85.39
C ARG A 600 -29.15 -58.77 -84.13
N GLN A 601 -28.28 -59.42 -83.37
CA GLN A 601 -27.57 -58.80 -82.25
C GLN A 601 -26.13 -58.51 -82.65
N TYR A 602 -25.69 -57.26 -82.55
CA TYR A 602 -24.33 -56.84 -82.87
C TYR A 602 -23.57 -56.42 -81.61
N LYS A 603 -22.32 -56.89 -81.48
CA LYS A 603 -21.34 -56.42 -80.51
C LYS A 603 -20.54 -55.28 -81.14
N PHE A 604 -20.48 -54.15 -80.47
CA PHE A 604 -19.56 -53.07 -80.81
C PHE A 604 -18.41 -53.11 -79.81
N GLU A 605 -17.17 -53.10 -80.32
CA GLU A 605 -15.95 -53.08 -79.53
C GLU A 605 -15.07 -51.91 -79.97
N TRP A 606 -14.49 -51.22 -78.98
CA TRP A 606 -13.54 -50.15 -79.24
C TRP A 606 -12.45 -50.03 -78.17
N ASP A 607 -11.26 -49.59 -78.60
CA ASP A 607 -10.14 -49.27 -77.71
C ASP A 607 -10.30 -47.85 -77.15
N VAL A 608 -9.95 -47.67 -75.87
CA VAL A 608 -9.97 -46.34 -75.21
C VAL A 608 -8.58 -45.98 -74.70
N TYR A 609 -8.10 -44.79 -75.06
CA TYR A 609 -6.80 -44.28 -74.62
C TYR A 609 -6.92 -42.84 -74.13
N ASN A 610 -6.52 -42.57 -72.87
CA ASN A 610 -6.47 -41.23 -72.25
C ASN A 610 -7.79 -40.44 -72.19
N TRP A 611 -8.82 -40.99 -71.53
CA TRP A 611 -10.09 -40.29 -71.33
C TRP A 611 -10.26 -39.82 -69.87
N PRO A 612 -10.70 -38.58 -69.64
CA PRO A 612 -11.03 -38.11 -68.30
C PRO A 612 -12.39 -38.70 -67.85
N ASN A 613 -12.40 -39.52 -66.80
CA ASN A 613 -13.64 -40.09 -66.23
C ASN A 613 -14.50 -39.02 -65.53
N PRO A 614 -15.86 -39.09 -65.59
CA PRO A 614 -16.70 -40.07 -66.32
C PRO A 614 -17.18 -39.56 -67.69
N VAL A 615 -17.33 -40.47 -68.66
CA VAL A 615 -17.83 -40.19 -70.02
C VAL A 615 -18.89 -41.23 -70.39
N HIS A 616 -19.97 -40.82 -71.04
CA HIS A 616 -20.97 -41.71 -71.66
C HIS A 616 -20.69 -41.86 -73.16
N PHE A 617 -21.09 -42.99 -73.74
CA PHE A 617 -20.95 -43.24 -75.18
C PHE A 617 -22.30 -43.25 -75.85
N ILE A 618 -22.39 -42.68 -77.05
CA ILE A 618 -23.61 -42.68 -77.88
C ILE A 618 -23.30 -43.37 -79.18
N ILE A 619 -24.04 -44.43 -79.51
CA ILE A 619 -24.00 -45.05 -80.83
C ILE A 619 -25.13 -44.44 -81.66
N THR A 620 -24.81 -43.91 -82.83
CA THR A 620 -25.74 -43.29 -83.76
C THR A 620 -25.77 -44.06 -85.06
N HIS A 621 -26.95 -44.48 -85.49
CA HIS A 621 -27.17 -44.98 -86.84
C HIS A 621 -27.16 -43.80 -87.81
N VAL A 622 -26.21 -43.77 -88.76
CA VAL A 622 -25.93 -42.56 -89.53
C VAL A 622 -27.06 -42.18 -90.49
N SER A 623 -27.77 -43.14 -91.06
CA SER A 623 -28.83 -42.86 -92.05
C SER A 623 -30.17 -42.49 -91.41
N SER A 624 -30.57 -43.14 -90.30
CA SER A 624 -31.83 -42.84 -89.61
C SER A 624 -31.71 -41.81 -88.49
N GLY A 625 -30.49 -41.54 -88.01
CA GLY A 625 -30.24 -40.69 -86.84
C GLY A 625 -30.64 -41.31 -85.51
N THR A 626 -31.01 -42.60 -85.47
CA THR A 626 -31.38 -43.29 -84.23
C THR A 626 -30.17 -43.42 -83.30
N GLN A 627 -30.34 -43.08 -82.02
CA GLN A 627 -29.25 -43.06 -81.03
C GLN A 627 -29.49 -44.03 -79.87
N TRP A 628 -28.40 -44.65 -79.42
CA TRP A 628 -28.35 -45.49 -78.22
C TRP A 628 -27.32 -44.94 -77.25
N VAL A 629 -27.77 -44.51 -76.08
CA VAL A 629 -26.88 -44.02 -75.02
C VAL A 629 -26.44 -45.19 -74.16
N ILE A 630 -25.13 -45.31 -73.96
CA ILE A 630 -24.50 -46.38 -73.22
C ILE A 630 -23.85 -45.80 -71.98
N THR A 631 -24.42 -46.18 -70.84
CA THR A 631 -23.91 -45.92 -69.51
C THR A 631 -23.28 -47.22 -68.99
N ASN A 632 -22.02 -47.16 -68.56
CA ASN A 632 -21.22 -48.32 -68.09
C ASN A 632 -21.01 -49.47 -69.11
N PRO A 633 -20.18 -49.27 -70.16
CA PRO A 633 -19.75 -50.39 -71.01
C PRO A 633 -18.97 -51.44 -70.21
N THR A 634 -19.13 -52.71 -70.58
CA THR A 634 -18.44 -53.83 -69.90
C THR A 634 -17.00 -53.90 -70.41
N ALA A 635 -16.02 -53.79 -69.50
CA ALA A 635 -14.61 -53.86 -69.85
C ALA A 635 -14.12 -55.32 -69.89
N SER A 636 -13.46 -55.71 -70.98
CA SER A 636 -12.61 -56.91 -70.99
C SER A 636 -11.23 -56.52 -71.50
N GLY A 637 -10.28 -56.30 -70.59
CA GLY A 637 -8.97 -55.73 -70.92
C GLY A 637 -9.05 -54.26 -71.36
N SER A 638 -8.10 -53.82 -72.21
CA SER A 638 -8.00 -52.46 -72.75
C SER A 638 -9.15 -52.04 -73.70
N LYS A 639 -10.14 -52.90 -73.87
CA LYS A 639 -11.26 -52.77 -74.81
C LYS A 639 -12.59 -52.63 -74.08
N LEU A 640 -13.38 -51.64 -74.49
CA LEU A 640 -14.77 -51.50 -74.09
C LEU A 640 -15.66 -52.18 -75.12
N SER A 641 -16.73 -52.80 -74.63
CA SER A 641 -17.70 -53.43 -75.51
C SER A 641 -19.14 -53.29 -75.02
N THR A 642 -20.06 -53.33 -75.98
CA THR A 642 -21.51 -53.33 -75.74
C THR A 642 -22.20 -54.15 -76.83
N SER A 643 -23.47 -54.50 -76.63
CA SER A 643 -24.25 -55.23 -77.62
C SER A 643 -25.63 -54.60 -77.82
N ILE A 644 -26.05 -54.44 -79.08
CA ILE A 644 -27.33 -53.86 -79.45
C ILE A 644 -28.06 -54.82 -80.39
N VAL A 645 -29.36 -55.01 -80.17
CA VAL A 645 -30.24 -55.80 -81.05
C VAL A 645 -30.90 -54.87 -82.07
N MET A 646 -30.82 -55.21 -83.35
CA MET A 646 -31.34 -54.41 -84.47
C MET A 646 -32.13 -55.30 -85.45
N SER A 647 -33.02 -54.69 -86.25
CA SER A 647 -33.71 -55.39 -87.35
C SER A 647 -32.71 -55.83 -88.41
N LYS A 648 -32.97 -56.98 -89.07
CA LYS A 648 -32.17 -57.49 -90.19
C LYS A 648 -32.01 -56.47 -91.33
N GLN A 649 -32.96 -55.55 -91.50
CA GLN A 649 -32.94 -54.56 -92.57
C GLN A 649 -31.79 -53.54 -92.46
N HIS A 650 -31.09 -53.47 -91.32
CA HIS A 650 -29.95 -52.57 -91.09
C HIS A 650 -28.58 -53.22 -91.34
N GLU A 651 -28.54 -54.41 -91.96
CA GLU A 651 -27.29 -55.05 -92.38
C GLU A 651 -26.56 -54.19 -93.42
N GLY A 652 -25.28 -53.88 -93.17
CA GLY A 652 -24.46 -53.05 -94.05
C GLY A 652 -24.53 -51.53 -93.77
N ASP A 653 -25.39 -51.11 -92.84
CA ASP A 653 -25.51 -49.70 -92.47
C ASP A 653 -24.28 -49.18 -91.68
N LEU A 654 -24.03 -47.87 -91.78
CA LEU A 654 -22.94 -47.16 -91.12
C LEU A 654 -23.37 -46.69 -89.72
N PHE A 655 -22.54 -46.97 -88.72
CA PHE A 655 -22.72 -46.51 -87.34
C PHE A 655 -21.56 -45.62 -86.90
N ARG A 656 -21.90 -44.61 -86.10
CA ARG A 656 -20.96 -43.67 -85.49
C ARG A 656 -21.04 -43.82 -83.97
N ILE A 657 -19.90 -43.88 -83.30
CA ILE A 657 -19.81 -43.85 -81.85
C ILE A 657 -19.24 -42.50 -81.45
N ASP A 658 -19.96 -41.78 -80.61
CA ASP A 658 -19.59 -40.49 -80.05
C ASP A 658 -19.42 -40.58 -78.54
N ALA A 659 -18.67 -39.65 -77.98
CA ALA A 659 -18.51 -39.54 -76.55
C ALA A 659 -18.94 -38.22 -75.96
N VAL A 660 -19.55 -38.33 -74.79
CA VAL A 660 -20.24 -37.23 -74.14
C VAL A 660 -19.80 -37.15 -72.68
N GLN A 661 -19.37 -35.97 -72.26
CA GLN A 661 -18.98 -35.73 -70.88
C GLN A 661 -20.21 -35.76 -69.96
N THR A 662 -20.15 -36.52 -68.85
CA THR A 662 -21.32 -36.74 -67.98
C THR A 662 -21.80 -35.49 -67.26
N SER A 663 -20.92 -34.54 -66.97
CA SER A 663 -21.27 -33.33 -66.22
C SER A 663 -21.93 -32.24 -67.07
N THR A 664 -21.61 -32.18 -68.36
CA THR A 664 -22.02 -31.08 -69.26
C THR A 664 -22.98 -31.54 -70.36
N GLY A 665 -23.05 -32.84 -70.65
CA GLY A 665 -23.82 -33.37 -71.78
C GLY A 665 -23.27 -32.97 -73.15
N GLN A 666 -22.09 -32.36 -73.20
CA GLN A 666 -21.46 -31.93 -74.45
C GLN A 666 -20.66 -33.06 -75.11
N LEU A 667 -20.76 -33.14 -76.44
CA LEU A 667 -19.92 -33.99 -77.27
C LEU A 667 -18.45 -33.58 -77.12
N LEU A 668 -17.58 -34.55 -76.88
CA LEU A 668 -16.14 -34.32 -76.87
C LEU A 668 -15.67 -34.06 -78.31
N PRO A 669 -15.07 -32.89 -78.60
CA PRO A 669 -14.66 -32.55 -79.96
C PRO A 669 -13.65 -33.55 -80.52
N ASN A 670 -13.87 -33.98 -81.77
CA ASN A 670 -13.07 -34.99 -82.47
C ASN A 670 -13.05 -36.39 -81.81
N ALA A 671 -13.97 -36.63 -80.87
CA ALA A 671 -14.07 -37.90 -80.18
C ALA A 671 -15.13 -38.84 -80.76
N TYR A 672 -14.92 -39.30 -82.00
CA TYR A 672 -15.83 -40.22 -82.68
C TYR A 672 -15.10 -41.29 -83.50
N GLY A 673 -15.73 -42.45 -83.62
CA GLY A 673 -15.28 -43.56 -84.45
C GLY A 673 -16.44 -44.09 -85.29
N THR A 674 -16.16 -44.60 -86.48
CA THR A 674 -17.19 -45.17 -87.36
C THR A 674 -16.87 -46.61 -87.70
N THR A 675 -17.92 -47.41 -87.86
CA THR A 675 -17.80 -48.79 -88.33
C THR A 675 -19.02 -49.17 -89.15
N ASN A 676 -18.80 -49.97 -90.19
CA ASN A 676 -19.90 -50.59 -90.94
C ASN A 676 -20.24 -51.92 -90.29
N LEU A 677 -21.52 -52.25 -90.21
CA LEU A 677 -21.89 -53.61 -89.83
C LEU A 677 -21.56 -54.56 -91.00
N PRO A 678 -20.85 -55.67 -90.74
CA PRO A 678 -20.58 -56.65 -91.78
C PRO A 678 -21.89 -57.20 -92.36
N ASN A 679 -21.93 -57.37 -93.69
CA ASN A 679 -23.04 -58.02 -94.39
C ASN A 679 -22.89 -59.54 -94.18
N ILE A 680 -23.57 -60.05 -93.17
CA ILE A 680 -23.50 -61.45 -92.77
C ILE A 680 -24.80 -62.09 -93.25
N GLY A 681 -24.70 -63.09 -94.13
CA GLY A 681 -25.86 -63.79 -94.70
C GLY A 681 -26.71 -64.56 -93.66
N SER A 682 -26.98 -65.84 -93.93
CA SER A 682 -27.87 -66.64 -93.06
C SER A 682 -27.22 -67.16 -91.76
N THR A 683 -25.92 -66.95 -91.54
CA THR A 683 -25.18 -67.52 -90.40
C THR A 683 -24.20 -66.51 -89.79
N CYS A 684 -24.33 -66.21 -88.50
CA CYS A 684 -23.31 -65.48 -87.72
C CYS A 684 -22.38 -66.49 -87.04
N GLY A 685 -21.07 -66.33 -87.21
CA GLY A 685 -20.01 -67.12 -86.59
C GLY A 685 -18.80 -66.25 -86.35
#